data_AF-A0A7S8HTI9-F1
#
_entry.id   AF-A0A7S8HTI9-F1
#
_cell.length_a   1.000
_cell.length_b   1.000
_cell.length_c   1.000
_cell.angle_alpha   90.00
_cell.angle_beta   90.00
_cell.angle_gamma   90.00
#
_symmetry.space_group_name_H-M   'P 1'
#
loop_
_entity.id
_entity.type
_entity.pdbx_description
1 polymer ?
#
loop_
_entity_poly.entity_id
_entity_poly.type
_entity_poly.pdbx_seq_one_letter_code
_entity_poly.pdbx_strand_id
1 'polypeptide(L)'
;MPDTTETKNGAKRARLPTSDPKYPRKRSLKACHVCRARKTKCDNVQPTCGFCASLNIHCSYDNAEKDHSQFDPASLEILRQLGHIISTQNELTHTVRSIAASQSHVALGPGASQDQLQFNGSLNSDTTVQLQHQLHTADWFTGQSESASTTPASSASAAAVRWFGILSNEAPNEEFLEAETLQGDLLDTSPEGRADSDITPLQRATRAIDTQPEISDRRNSRTSNISEESLWQASKSISLLDQEQSLFQNFLHRICSWLDLFDPARTFSTRVPHLAVRNAGLLNAILALSSYHRSLDDSIPSNQRPDQNIALQYYYQTLHYVQKAMRYSTYQNSQELMATTLMVSTYEMLRGSRQDWQQHLQGVFRILRSRQIEVETSSLESTTWWAWLRQDIWVAFREKRRTYSTWMPKKGYAELDNHELASRAVWIMAQVINFCAVDSSIEMEGGLSRRIGWAKALKNMLNEWQSHLTVEFSALPSMGQYGIEVFKPHLIHPQCFGLAVQLHHCSWILITAHEPHLDGIQGLLKRQKDIQQSIDMVCGIGMTLTEDASSMLSSQCLFIAGMFMQHPRQKEAVLDMLDSCQKRCGWPTPSLGSELEQIWKSPDALWDVPREQCFIQMLGVSTTCMSAAAHFVKMTIHGMFKRIVRNDAIRVDPPEIYNWRVIALTASACFAGALFGVDAGIIGGVLAMPDFQREFGLNNRSDQARADLAGNLVTTMQAGAIGGALLSSPFADRKGRKPALLLVAITGFIGGIMQAFSYGHLSAFYIGRFIEGLGLGAGTMLAPTYVSENSPRAIRGFLVGFFQLLLVLGGMTAYFINYGSLLHLPGKATWMVPLGCQSICPALLFISMIFCPESPRWLASRDQWEKAGAVLSDVRKLPVDHAYIQQELLELKTQIDQEKAVMQDTGFWALQKECWTLPWNRKRALLTVGIVTLGQWTGTGAINYYAPTIFKDLGLSSTTTALFAQGIYGVVKVVTCLVFIFFLADSLGRRKSFMIGGAIQAFCMFFIGFYLRFGPEPGENDHPPPAGIAALAMVYIFAAAFNMSWGPVSWIYVSEIPTNRLRAYNVALASFTHWVHNLAVSKSTPVMLLHDPYRAYFIFGSFNFFMAVVAYWIPETKGISLERMDEVFGIADFSKVEDVGIAASRAKRIDDENVEDVQTDRPAKS
;
A
#
# COMPACT_ATOMS: atom_id res chain seq x y z
N MET A 1 -4.97 -88.56 -1.31
CA MET A 1 -3.56 -88.25 -1.01
C MET A 1 -3.06 -87.29 -2.07
N PRO A 2 -2.46 -86.14 -1.70
CA PRO A 2 -2.78 -85.21 -0.60
C PRO A 2 -2.88 -83.76 -1.18
N ASP A 3 -3.25 -82.67 -0.49
CA ASP A 3 -3.89 -82.41 0.79
C ASP A 3 -4.31 -80.92 0.83
N THR A 4 -5.59 -80.71 1.13
CA THR A 4 -6.15 -79.81 2.19
C THR A 4 -6.05 -78.29 1.97
N THR A 5 -7.06 -77.44 2.19
CA THR A 5 -8.40 -77.42 2.85
C THR A 5 -8.85 -75.96 2.70
N GLU A 6 -10.09 -75.51 2.59
CA GLU A 6 -11.43 -76.08 2.54
C GLU A 6 -12.32 -74.96 1.98
N THR A 7 -13.24 -75.32 1.08
CA THR A 7 -14.23 -74.45 0.43
C THR A 7 -15.52 -74.35 1.23
N LYS A 8 -16.26 -73.23 1.14
CA LYS A 8 -17.74 -73.29 1.00
C LYS A 8 -18.37 -72.04 0.35
N ASN A 9 -18.77 -72.29 -0.89
CA ASN A 9 -19.78 -71.73 -1.80
C ASN A 9 -20.83 -70.70 -1.30
N GLY A 10 -21.08 -69.73 -2.20
CA GLY A 10 -22.34 -69.00 -2.35
C GLY A 10 -22.39 -68.17 -3.65
N ALA A 11 -22.87 -68.77 -4.75
CA ALA A 11 -23.30 -68.11 -6.01
C ALA A 11 -24.84 -67.95 -5.94
N LYS A 12 -25.59 -67.02 -6.57
CA LYS A 12 -25.49 -66.19 -7.79
C LYS A 12 -26.73 -65.26 -7.77
N ARG A 13 -26.69 -63.98 -8.18
CA ARG A 13 -27.20 -63.36 -9.46
C ARG A 13 -27.50 -61.88 -9.13
N ALA A 14 -27.42 -60.86 -9.99
CA ALA A 14 -27.11 -60.71 -11.42
C ALA A 14 -26.58 -59.27 -11.66
N ARG A 15 -25.82 -59.06 -12.74
CA ARG A 15 -25.33 -57.76 -13.23
C ARG A 15 -26.41 -56.96 -13.97
N LEU A 16 -26.34 -55.64 -13.87
CA LEU A 16 -26.78 -54.68 -14.90
C LEU A 16 -25.58 -53.80 -15.33
N PRO A 17 -25.58 -53.24 -16.55
CA PRO A 17 -24.38 -52.92 -17.31
C PRO A 17 -23.82 -51.51 -17.06
N THR A 18 -22.55 -51.36 -17.44
CA THR A 18 -21.69 -50.17 -17.39
C THR A 18 -22.09 -49.06 -18.36
N SER A 19 -21.97 -47.80 -17.93
CA SER A 19 -21.81 -46.63 -18.81
C SER A 19 -20.73 -45.68 -18.27
N ASP A 20 -19.63 -45.59 -19.02
CA ASP A 20 -18.53 -44.61 -19.14
C ASP A 20 -17.94 -43.79 -17.96
N PRO A 21 -16.59 -43.68 -17.87
CA PRO A 21 -15.88 -42.80 -16.96
C PRO A 21 -15.50 -41.48 -17.65
N LYS A 22 -16.38 -40.50 -17.65
CA LYS A 22 -15.99 -39.09 -17.84
C LYS A 22 -16.76 -38.21 -16.85
N TYR A 23 -15.98 -37.49 -16.04
CA TYR A 23 -16.28 -36.39 -15.11
C TYR A 23 -15.86 -36.68 -13.65
N PRO A 24 -15.03 -35.81 -13.04
CA PRO A 24 -14.68 -35.90 -11.62
C PRO A 24 -15.95 -35.67 -10.79
N ARG A 25 -16.26 -36.59 -9.87
CA ARG A 25 -17.41 -36.48 -8.96
C ARG A 25 -17.29 -35.19 -8.15
N LYS A 26 -18.29 -34.31 -8.28
CA LYS A 26 -18.40 -33.05 -7.53
C LYS A 26 -18.33 -33.33 -6.03
N ARG A 27 -17.52 -32.53 -5.34
CA ARG A 27 -17.40 -32.49 -3.88
C ARG A 27 -18.77 -32.10 -3.30
N SER A 28 -19.31 -32.88 -2.36
CA SER A 28 -20.56 -32.55 -1.70
C SER A 28 -20.36 -31.34 -0.76
N LEU A 29 -21.29 -30.39 -0.79
CA LEU A 29 -21.26 -29.16 0.02
C LEU A 29 -21.61 -29.41 1.51
N LYS A 30 -22.25 -30.54 1.83
CA LYS A 30 -22.64 -30.92 3.20
C LYS A 30 -22.24 -32.37 3.49
N ALA A 31 -21.69 -32.62 4.67
CA ALA A 31 -21.31 -33.94 5.17
C ALA A 31 -22.21 -34.33 6.36
N CYS A 32 -22.52 -35.61 6.53
CA CYS A 32 -23.29 -36.09 7.69
C CYS A 32 -22.52 -35.83 9.00
N HIS A 33 -23.25 -35.72 10.11
CA HIS A 33 -22.67 -35.44 11.44
C HIS A 33 -21.61 -36.45 11.85
N VAL A 34 -21.77 -37.71 11.48
CA VAL A 34 -20.80 -38.78 11.79
C VAL A 34 -19.49 -38.57 11.03
N CYS A 35 -19.54 -38.28 9.72
CA CYS A 35 -18.36 -37.98 8.92
C CYS A 35 -17.70 -36.66 9.36
N ARG A 36 -18.52 -35.67 9.75
CA ARG A 36 -18.08 -34.35 10.24
C ARG A 36 -17.35 -34.45 11.57
N ALA A 37 -17.93 -35.16 12.54
CA ALA A 37 -17.32 -35.42 13.84
C ALA A 37 -16.01 -36.19 13.71
N ARG A 38 -15.93 -37.11 12.74
CA ARG A 38 -14.72 -37.89 12.47
C ARG A 38 -13.74 -37.23 11.49
N LYS A 39 -14.04 -36.01 10.99
CA LYS A 39 -13.24 -35.28 9.99
C LYS A 39 -12.88 -36.12 8.74
N THR A 40 -13.80 -36.97 8.29
CA THR A 40 -13.63 -37.87 7.13
C THR A 40 -14.49 -37.42 5.93
N LYS A 41 -14.10 -37.81 4.71
CA LYS A 41 -14.81 -37.38 3.48
C LYS A 41 -16.15 -38.09 3.34
N CYS A 42 -17.25 -37.32 3.30
CA CYS A 42 -18.61 -37.80 3.09
C CYS A 42 -19.03 -37.66 1.62
N ASP A 43 -19.57 -38.71 1.03
CA ASP A 43 -20.13 -38.69 -0.33
C ASP A 43 -21.59 -38.20 -0.38
N ASN A 44 -22.20 -37.92 0.78
CA ASN A 44 -23.52 -37.28 0.95
C ASN A 44 -24.69 -38.04 0.31
N VAL A 45 -24.53 -39.37 0.14
CA VAL A 45 -25.61 -40.28 -0.26
C VAL A 45 -26.57 -40.46 0.93
N GLN A 46 -27.87 -40.34 0.69
CA GLN A 46 -28.93 -40.54 1.70
C GLN A 46 -29.71 -41.83 1.38
N PRO A 47 -30.15 -42.60 2.39
CA PRO A 47 -30.17 -42.30 3.82
C PRO A 47 -28.83 -42.50 4.55
N THR A 48 -27.90 -43.28 4.00
CA THR A 48 -26.57 -43.53 4.58
C THR A 48 -25.47 -43.32 3.56
N CYS A 49 -24.45 -42.54 3.94
CA CYS A 49 -23.30 -42.24 3.09
C CYS A 49 -22.35 -43.45 3.04
N GLY A 50 -21.55 -43.59 1.98
CA GLY A 50 -20.73 -44.79 1.73
C GLY A 50 -19.73 -45.09 2.85
N PHE A 51 -19.19 -44.04 3.50
CA PHE A 51 -18.29 -44.18 4.65
C PHE A 51 -19.02 -44.67 5.92
N CYS A 52 -20.25 -44.20 6.15
CA CYS A 52 -21.04 -44.65 7.31
C CYS A 52 -21.65 -46.04 7.07
N ALA A 53 -21.98 -46.37 5.82
CA ALA A 53 -22.42 -47.71 5.43
C ALA A 53 -21.34 -48.77 5.63
N SER A 54 -20.07 -48.46 5.32
CA SER A 54 -18.95 -49.41 5.53
C SER A 54 -18.64 -49.68 7.00
N LEU A 55 -19.02 -48.74 7.89
CA LEU A 55 -18.88 -48.87 9.33
C LEU A 55 -20.17 -49.31 10.04
N ASN A 56 -21.25 -49.52 9.29
CA ASN A 56 -22.58 -49.87 9.78
C ASN A 56 -23.11 -48.87 10.83
N ILE A 57 -22.88 -47.57 10.61
CA ILE A 57 -23.31 -46.48 11.49
C ILE A 57 -24.38 -45.65 10.77
N HIS A 58 -25.44 -45.25 11.47
CA HIS A 58 -26.50 -44.44 10.89
C HIS A 58 -26.06 -42.98 10.66
N CYS A 59 -26.35 -42.43 9.48
CA CYS A 59 -26.07 -41.02 9.19
C CYS A 59 -27.14 -40.13 9.77
N SER A 60 -26.73 -39.10 10.51
CA SER A 60 -27.59 -37.98 10.91
C SER A 60 -27.19 -36.73 10.11
N TYR A 61 -28.18 -36.01 9.61
CA TYR A 61 -28.06 -34.74 8.88
C TYR A 61 -28.97 -33.70 9.56
N ASP A 62 -28.63 -32.42 9.48
CA ASP A 62 -29.49 -31.34 9.99
C ASP A 62 -30.77 -31.23 9.16
N ASN A 63 -31.80 -31.97 9.57
CA ASN A 63 -33.19 -31.67 9.22
C ASN A 63 -33.84 -31.11 10.49
N ALA A 64 -33.79 -29.78 10.63
CA ALA A 64 -34.76 -29.06 11.43
C ALA A 64 -35.52 -28.16 10.47
N GLU A 65 -36.61 -28.71 9.91
CA GLU A 65 -37.77 -27.92 9.54
C GLU A 65 -38.12 -27.03 10.74
N LYS A 66 -38.05 -25.71 10.57
CA LYS A 66 -38.76 -24.81 11.47
C LYS A 66 -40.23 -24.92 11.08
N ASP A 67 -41.05 -25.33 12.04
CA ASP A 67 -42.49 -25.43 11.93
C ASP A 67 -43.09 -24.09 11.44
N HIS A 68 -43.63 -24.05 10.22
CA HIS A 68 -44.14 -22.84 9.57
C HIS A 68 -45.58 -22.48 9.98
N SER A 69 -46.12 -23.15 10.99
CA SER A 69 -47.48 -22.95 11.50
C SER A 69 -47.69 -21.65 12.31
N GLN A 70 -46.65 -20.82 12.48
CA GLN A 70 -46.71 -19.56 13.24
C GLN A 70 -46.72 -18.28 12.38
N PHE A 71 -46.63 -18.36 11.05
CA PHE A 71 -46.69 -17.16 10.21
C PHE A 71 -48.14 -16.84 9.80
N ASP A 72 -48.46 -15.55 9.79
CA ASP A 72 -49.76 -15.09 9.32
C ASP A 72 -49.95 -15.37 7.80
N PRO A 73 -51.20 -15.46 7.32
CA PRO A 73 -51.49 -15.77 5.93
C PRO A 73 -50.94 -14.74 4.92
N ALA A 74 -50.76 -13.48 5.34
CA ALA A 74 -50.25 -12.40 4.50
C ALA A 74 -48.75 -12.57 4.22
N SER A 75 -47.99 -13.03 5.21
CA SER A 75 -46.56 -13.31 5.12
C SER A 75 -46.27 -14.44 4.13
N LEU A 76 -47.15 -15.44 4.05
CA LEU A 76 -47.06 -16.54 3.09
C LEU A 76 -47.39 -16.10 1.65
N GLU A 77 -48.37 -15.20 1.45
CA GLU A 77 -48.68 -14.67 0.12
C GLU A 77 -47.59 -13.70 -0.38
N ILE A 78 -46.94 -12.95 0.51
CA ILE A 78 -45.80 -12.09 0.16
C ILE A 78 -44.60 -12.92 -0.31
N LEU A 79 -44.30 -14.03 0.35
CA LEU A 79 -43.23 -14.95 -0.07
C LEU A 79 -43.55 -15.62 -1.41
N ARG A 80 -44.82 -15.93 -1.68
CA ARG A 80 -45.29 -16.45 -2.97
C ARG A 80 -45.18 -15.42 -4.10
N GLN A 81 -45.52 -14.15 -3.83
CA GLN A 81 -45.38 -13.04 -4.78
C GLN A 81 -43.91 -12.73 -5.08
N LEU A 82 -43.03 -12.78 -4.06
CA LEU A 82 -41.58 -12.59 -4.22
C LEU A 82 -40.94 -13.70 -5.08
N GLY A 83 -41.36 -14.96 -4.90
CA GLY A 83 -40.94 -16.06 -5.76
C GLY A 83 -41.35 -15.88 -7.22
N HIS A 84 -42.57 -15.37 -7.46
CA HIS A 84 -43.05 -15.08 -8.81
C HIS A 84 -42.26 -13.93 -9.46
N ILE A 85 -41.96 -12.85 -8.72
CA ILE A 85 -41.20 -11.69 -9.22
C ILE A 85 -39.78 -12.09 -9.63
N ILE A 86 -39.10 -12.91 -8.82
CA ILE A 86 -37.74 -13.40 -9.11
C ILE A 86 -37.72 -14.29 -10.37
N SER A 87 -38.74 -15.13 -10.56
CA SER A 87 -38.85 -15.97 -11.76
C SER A 87 -39.04 -15.13 -13.03
N THR A 88 -39.91 -14.11 -12.98
CA THR A 88 -40.14 -13.19 -14.11
C THR A 88 -38.92 -12.32 -14.42
N GLN A 89 -38.11 -11.97 -13.42
CA GLN A 89 -36.90 -11.16 -13.62
C GLN A 89 -35.79 -11.97 -14.30
N ASN A 90 -35.67 -13.27 -14.00
CA ASN A 90 -34.71 -14.15 -14.66
C ASN A 90 -35.11 -14.46 -16.12
N GLU A 91 -36.40 -14.60 -16.42
CA GLU A 91 -36.91 -14.72 -17.80
C GLU A 91 -36.65 -13.44 -18.62
N LEU A 92 -36.90 -12.26 -18.05
CA LEU A 92 -36.68 -10.99 -18.75
C LEU A 92 -35.19 -10.76 -19.04
N THR A 93 -34.32 -11.11 -18.11
CA THR A 93 -32.85 -10.97 -18.25
C THR A 93 -32.28 -11.92 -19.30
N HIS A 94 -32.83 -13.15 -19.41
CA HIS A 94 -32.48 -14.08 -20.48
C HIS A 94 -32.97 -13.59 -21.86
N THR A 95 -34.16 -12.97 -21.90
CA THR A 95 -34.75 -12.44 -23.13
C THR A 95 -33.94 -11.24 -23.65
N VAL A 96 -33.56 -10.30 -22.77
CA VAL A 96 -32.72 -9.13 -23.13
C VAL A 96 -31.33 -9.53 -23.62
N ARG A 97 -30.70 -10.56 -23.01
CA ARG A 97 -29.42 -11.11 -23.50
C ARG A 97 -29.55 -11.79 -24.87
N SER A 98 -30.69 -12.45 -25.15
CA SER A 98 -30.95 -13.05 -26.46
C SER A 98 -31.22 -12.02 -27.57
N ILE A 99 -31.81 -10.88 -27.21
CA ILE A 99 -32.04 -9.74 -28.13
C ILE A 99 -30.73 -9.00 -28.42
N ALA A 100 -29.87 -8.80 -27.42
CA ALA A 100 -28.55 -8.18 -27.60
C ALA A 100 -27.60 -9.04 -28.48
N ALA A 101 -27.74 -10.38 -28.42
CA ALA A 101 -26.95 -11.30 -29.24
C ALA A 101 -27.45 -11.41 -30.70
N SER A 102 -28.65 -10.93 -31.02
CA SER A 102 -29.22 -10.97 -32.39
C SER A 102 -29.06 -9.65 -33.17
N GLN A 103 -28.59 -8.58 -32.53
CA GLN A 103 -28.37 -7.26 -33.17
C GLN A 103 -26.92 -7.00 -33.63
N SER A 104 -25.98 -7.92 -33.39
CA SER A 104 -24.57 -7.79 -33.81
C SER A 104 -24.24 -8.38 -35.20
N HIS A 105 -25.26 -8.81 -35.96
CA HIS A 105 -25.08 -9.42 -37.29
C HIS A 105 -25.98 -8.79 -38.38
N VAL A 106 -26.08 -7.46 -38.48
CA VAL A 106 -26.54 -6.78 -39.70
C VAL A 106 -25.81 -5.44 -39.86
N ALA A 107 -25.35 -5.16 -41.09
CA ALA A 107 -24.75 -3.91 -41.60
C ALA A 107 -23.22 -3.84 -41.73
N LEU A 108 -22.64 -4.75 -42.52
CA LEU A 108 -21.50 -4.43 -43.40
C LEU A 108 -21.86 -4.87 -44.82
N GLY A 109 -22.00 -3.90 -45.73
CA GLY A 109 -22.19 -4.10 -47.17
C GLY A 109 -21.42 -3.02 -47.95
N PRO A 110 -20.74 -3.35 -49.08
CA PRO A 110 -19.67 -2.54 -49.64
C PRO A 110 -20.12 -1.68 -50.84
N GLY A 111 -19.52 -0.48 -51.03
CA GLY A 111 -19.68 0.27 -52.27
C GLY A 111 -19.10 1.70 -52.31
N ALA A 112 -18.19 1.91 -53.27
CA ALA A 112 -18.02 3.12 -54.09
C ALA A 112 -17.24 4.36 -53.57
N SER A 113 -15.96 4.43 -54.00
CA SER A 113 -15.29 5.46 -54.83
C SER A 113 -15.25 6.97 -54.47
N GLN A 114 -14.04 7.51 -54.66
CA GLN A 114 -13.61 8.92 -54.79
C GLN A 114 -14.49 9.76 -55.75
N ASP A 115 -14.81 11.02 -55.41
CA ASP A 115 -14.13 12.25 -55.90
C ASP A 115 -14.99 13.54 -55.75
N GLN A 116 -14.29 14.65 -55.52
CA GLN A 116 -14.61 16.08 -55.79
C GLN A 116 -15.88 16.76 -55.24
N LEU A 117 -15.68 17.86 -54.47
CA LEU A 117 -16.15 19.20 -54.85
C LEU A 117 -15.49 20.29 -53.97
N GLN A 118 -14.86 21.26 -54.63
CA GLN A 118 -14.38 22.51 -54.06
C GLN A 118 -15.50 23.57 -54.03
N PHE A 119 -15.32 24.52 -53.10
CA PHE A 119 -15.53 25.97 -53.21
C PHE A 119 -16.67 26.68 -52.44
N ASN A 120 -16.19 27.64 -51.62
CA ASN A 120 -16.67 29.00 -51.34
C ASN A 120 -17.91 29.25 -50.46
N GLY A 121 -17.71 30.13 -49.47
CA GLY A 121 -18.77 30.99 -48.94
C GLY A 121 -18.73 31.21 -47.44
N SER A 122 -18.41 32.43 -47.02
CA SER A 122 -18.34 32.92 -45.65
C SER A 122 -19.56 32.63 -44.77
N LEU A 123 -19.34 32.07 -43.58
CA LEU A 123 -20.20 32.29 -42.41
C LEU A 123 -19.37 32.32 -41.12
N ASN A 124 -19.34 33.52 -40.53
CA ASN A 124 -18.97 33.94 -39.17
C ASN A 124 -18.09 33.02 -38.32
N SER A 125 -16.86 33.48 -38.10
CA SER A 125 -15.83 32.90 -37.21
C SER A 125 -16.17 32.90 -35.72
N ASP A 126 -17.23 33.57 -35.28
CA ASP A 126 -17.53 33.69 -33.84
C ASP A 126 -18.38 32.53 -33.29
N THR A 127 -19.15 31.84 -34.14
CA THR A 127 -19.96 30.68 -33.71
C THR A 127 -19.16 29.37 -33.73
N THR A 128 -18.17 29.24 -34.61
CA THR A 128 -17.25 28.10 -34.61
C THR A 128 -16.28 28.15 -33.44
N VAL A 129 -15.84 29.32 -32.96
CA VAL A 129 -14.97 29.41 -31.78
C VAL A 129 -15.71 29.05 -30.49
N GLN A 130 -16.99 29.42 -30.32
CA GLN A 130 -17.78 29.00 -29.15
C GLN A 130 -18.13 27.51 -29.17
N LEU A 131 -18.54 26.96 -30.33
CA LEU A 131 -18.86 25.53 -30.44
C LEU A 131 -17.60 24.66 -30.27
N GLN A 132 -16.46 25.10 -30.81
CA GLN A 132 -15.20 24.36 -30.73
C GLN A 132 -14.52 24.50 -29.36
N HIS A 133 -14.77 25.59 -28.61
CA HIS A 133 -14.34 25.72 -27.21
C HIS A 133 -15.23 24.91 -26.24
N GLN A 134 -16.52 24.75 -26.53
CA GLN A 134 -17.41 23.83 -25.79
C GLN A 134 -17.12 22.35 -26.10
N LEU A 135 -16.80 22.00 -27.36
CA LEU A 135 -16.43 20.65 -27.75
C LEU A 135 -15.04 20.23 -27.22
N HIS A 136 -14.05 21.12 -27.21
CA HIS A 136 -12.73 20.82 -26.62
C HIS A 136 -12.70 20.84 -25.09
N THR A 137 -13.62 21.52 -24.41
CA THR A 137 -13.70 21.46 -22.94
C THR A 137 -14.36 20.15 -22.50
N ALA A 138 -15.37 19.66 -23.20
CA ALA A 138 -16.05 18.39 -22.89
C ALA A 138 -15.07 17.20 -22.80
N ASP A 139 -14.10 17.09 -23.72
CA ASP A 139 -13.11 16.00 -23.77
C ASP A 139 -12.24 15.89 -22.50
N TRP A 140 -12.00 17.00 -21.77
CA TRP A 140 -11.22 17.00 -20.52
C TRP A 140 -12.00 16.48 -19.32
N PHE A 141 -13.33 16.63 -19.35
CA PHE A 141 -14.20 16.35 -18.20
C PHE A 141 -14.95 15.02 -18.34
N THR A 142 -15.02 14.42 -19.53
CA THR A 142 -15.72 13.14 -19.80
C THR A 142 -14.78 11.93 -19.78
N GLY A 143 -14.32 11.55 -18.59
CA GLY A 143 -13.53 10.33 -18.38
C GLY A 143 -14.31 9.09 -17.92
N GLN A 144 -15.65 9.12 -17.90
CA GLN A 144 -16.49 7.97 -17.52
C GLN A 144 -17.56 7.71 -18.58
N SER A 145 -17.30 6.76 -19.48
CA SER A 145 -18.37 6.08 -20.22
C SER A 145 -18.62 4.71 -19.59
N GLU A 146 -19.47 4.66 -18.56
CA GLU A 146 -20.24 3.46 -18.27
C GLU A 146 -21.71 3.73 -18.64
N SER A 147 -22.17 2.93 -19.59
CA SER A 147 -23.54 2.89 -20.09
C SER A 147 -24.53 2.55 -18.97
N ALA A 148 -25.34 3.53 -18.56
CA ALA A 148 -26.55 3.27 -17.80
C ALA A 148 -27.74 3.94 -18.52
N SER A 149 -28.39 3.17 -19.40
CA SER A 149 -29.70 3.49 -19.96
C SER A 149 -30.76 3.52 -18.86
N THR A 150 -31.59 4.57 -18.87
CA THR A 150 -32.62 4.87 -17.88
C THR A 150 -33.96 4.18 -18.12
N THR A 151 -34.57 3.69 -17.04
CA THR A 151 -36.01 3.81 -16.80
C THR A 151 -36.22 4.41 -15.39
N PRO A 152 -37.05 5.46 -15.20
CA PRO A 152 -36.84 6.41 -14.11
C PRO A 152 -37.42 6.00 -12.74
N ALA A 153 -38.63 5.44 -12.69
CA ALA A 153 -39.38 5.32 -11.42
C ALA A 153 -38.93 4.16 -10.50
N SER A 154 -38.45 3.04 -11.05
CA SER A 154 -37.97 1.90 -10.25
C SER A 154 -36.57 2.12 -9.65
N SER A 155 -35.81 3.09 -10.16
CA SER A 155 -34.43 3.35 -9.76
C SER A 155 -34.30 4.11 -8.44
N ALA A 156 -35.22 5.04 -8.16
CA ALA A 156 -35.23 5.87 -6.95
C ALA A 156 -35.60 5.06 -5.70
N SER A 157 -36.62 4.21 -5.83
CA SER A 157 -36.99 3.18 -4.86
C SER A 157 -35.82 2.28 -4.46
N ALA A 158 -35.05 1.79 -5.44
CA ALA A 158 -33.89 0.94 -5.19
C ALA A 158 -32.73 1.71 -4.53
N ALA A 159 -32.49 2.96 -4.92
CA ALA A 159 -31.45 3.80 -4.34
C ALA A 159 -31.72 4.13 -2.87
N ALA A 160 -32.97 4.48 -2.54
CA ALA A 160 -33.40 4.78 -1.18
C ALA A 160 -33.33 3.54 -0.28
N VAL A 161 -33.74 2.36 -0.77
CA VAL A 161 -33.62 1.08 -0.02
C VAL A 161 -32.16 0.69 0.20
N ARG A 162 -31.28 0.97 -0.77
CA ARG A 162 -29.85 0.68 -0.65
C ARG A 162 -29.15 1.61 0.35
N TRP A 163 -29.50 2.89 0.39
CA TRP A 163 -29.00 3.82 1.41
C TRP A 163 -29.47 3.41 2.81
N PHE A 164 -30.73 2.99 2.97
CA PHE A 164 -31.22 2.48 4.25
C PHE A 164 -30.50 1.19 4.69
N GLY A 165 -30.25 0.25 3.77
CA GLY A 165 -29.50 -0.97 4.09
C GLY A 165 -28.05 -0.74 4.52
N ILE A 166 -27.45 0.40 4.16
CA ILE A 166 -26.14 0.83 4.66
C ILE A 166 -26.29 1.30 6.12
N LEU A 167 -27.27 2.17 6.40
CA LEU A 167 -27.57 2.66 7.75
C LEU A 167 -27.86 1.53 8.76
N SER A 168 -28.56 0.47 8.35
CA SER A 168 -28.96 -0.63 9.25
C SER A 168 -27.84 -1.62 9.57
N ASN A 169 -26.78 -1.67 8.76
CA ASN A 169 -25.68 -2.62 8.93
C ASN A 169 -24.52 -2.05 9.76
N GLU A 170 -24.53 -0.74 10.06
CA GLU A 170 -23.40 0.01 10.64
C GLU A 170 -23.64 0.50 12.07
N ALA A 171 -24.79 0.20 12.67
CA ALA A 171 -24.90 0.34 14.12
C ALA A 171 -24.03 -0.76 14.77
N PRO A 172 -23.01 -0.42 15.59
CA PRO A 172 -22.18 -1.42 16.24
C PRO A 172 -23.09 -2.35 17.04
N ASN A 173 -22.93 -3.67 16.93
CA ASN A 173 -23.72 -4.61 17.73
C ASN A 173 -23.67 -4.27 19.23
N GLU A 174 -22.63 -3.61 19.75
CA GLU A 174 -22.55 -3.12 21.14
C GLU A 174 -23.35 -1.84 21.42
N GLU A 175 -23.37 -0.84 20.51
CA GLU A 175 -24.24 0.36 20.64
C GLU A 175 -25.69 0.04 20.27
N PHE A 176 -25.94 -0.98 19.45
CA PHE A 176 -27.26 -1.52 19.15
C PHE A 176 -27.74 -2.49 20.24
N LEU A 177 -26.84 -3.11 21.03
CA LEU A 177 -27.17 -3.85 22.26
C LEU A 177 -27.36 -2.91 23.45
N GLU A 178 -26.59 -1.81 23.57
CA GLU A 178 -26.85 -0.71 24.50
C GLU A 178 -28.12 0.04 24.11
N ALA A 179 -28.36 0.24 22.81
CA ALA A 179 -29.63 0.75 22.31
C ALA A 179 -30.73 -0.27 22.49
N GLU A 180 -30.61 -1.58 22.26
CA GLU A 180 -31.65 -2.59 22.53
C GLU A 180 -31.90 -2.78 24.03
N THR A 181 -30.93 -2.50 24.91
CA THR A 181 -31.15 -2.45 26.36
C THR A 181 -31.79 -1.13 26.81
N LEU A 182 -31.42 0.02 26.22
CA LEU A 182 -32.11 1.30 26.41
C LEU A 182 -33.50 1.34 25.74
N GLN A 183 -33.67 0.66 24.62
CA GLN A 183 -34.86 0.58 23.77
C GLN A 183 -35.74 -0.56 24.24
N GLY A 184 -35.21 -1.60 24.89
CA GLY A 184 -35.91 -2.52 25.77
C GLY A 184 -36.45 -1.78 27.00
N ASP A 185 -35.64 -1.02 27.73
CA ASP A 185 -36.13 -0.28 28.91
C ASP A 185 -37.05 0.93 28.57
N LEU A 186 -37.03 1.46 27.34
CA LEU A 186 -37.90 2.57 26.88
C LEU A 186 -39.04 2.17 25.92
N LEU A 187 -39.04 0.95 25.35
CA LEU A 187 -40.16 0.39 24.55
C LEU A 187 -40.86 -0.81 25.22
N ASP A 188 -40.24 -1.59 26.11
CA ASP A 188 -40.88 -2.66 26.88
C ASP A 188 -41.49 -2.16 28.20
N THR A 189 -42.45 -1.25 28.06
CA THR A 189 -43.63 -1.36 28.92
C THR A 189 -44.76 -1.90 28.06
N SER A 190 -44.84 -3.23 28.00
CA SER A 190 -46.08 -3.91 27.64
C SER A 190 -47.24 -3.30 28.46
N PRO A 191 -48.37 -2.95 27.82
CA PRO A 191 -49.52 -2.36 28.49
C PRO A 191 -50.29 -3.43 29.26
N GLU A 192 -49.70 -3.89 30.36
CA GLU A 192 -50.45 -4.47 31.47
C GLU A 192 -50.10 -3.67 32.73
N GLY A 193 -50.40 -2.35 32.72
CA GLY A 193 -50.55 -1.60 33.97
C GLY A 193 -49.90 -0.20 34.09
N ARG A 194 -49.29 0.39 33.05
CA ARG A 194 -48.87 1.82 33.10
C ARG A 194 -49.74 2.67 32.17
N ALA A 195 -50.24 3.78 32.71
CA ALA A 195 -51.18 4.68 32.05
C ALA A 195 -50.57 5.31 30.78
N ASP A 196 -51.42 5.57 29.79
CA ASP A 196 -51.16 6.21 28.48
C ASP A 196 -50.59 7.66 28.58
N SER A 197 -50.18 8.10 29.78
CA SER A 197 -49.83 9.48 30.13
C SER A 197 -48.36 9.86 29.89
N ASP A 198 -47.44 8.91 29.73
CA ASP A 198 -45.98 9.17 29.77
C ASP A 198 -45.28 9.15 28.39
N ILE A 199 -46.00 8.92 27.29
CA ILE A 199 -45.42 8.89 25.92
C ILE A 199 -45.50 10.29 25.28
N THR A 200 -44.38 10.82 24.81
CA THR A 200 -44.35 12.15 24.17
C THR A 200 -45.12 12.16 22.84
N PRO A 201 -45.69 13.31 22.42
CA PRO A 201 -46.42 13.39 21.16
C PRO A 201 -45.59 12.99 19.93
N LEU A 202 -44.29 13.31 19.93
CA LEU A 202 -43.35 12.93 18.88
C LEU A 202 -43.02 11.43 18.89
N GLN A 203 -42.83 10.82 20.07
CA GLN A 203 -42.67 9.37 20.19
C GLN A 203 -43.92 8.62 19.74
N ARG A 204 -45.12 9.14 20.08
CA ARG A 204 -46.39 8.60 19.61
C ARG A 204 -46.50 8.68 18.07
N ALA A 205 -46.12 9.82 17.47
CA ALA A 205 -46.10 9.97 16.02
C ALA A 205 -45.06 9.07 15.33
N THR A 206 -43.92 8.84 15.98
CA THR A 206 -42.87 7.93 15.49
C THR A 206 -43.35 6.47 15.51
N ARG A 207 -44.07 6.06 16.58
CA ARG A 207 -44.66 4.71 16.71
C ARG A 207 -45.93 4.52 15.88
N ALA A 208 -46.61 5.59 15.46
CA ALA A 208 -47.85 5.50 14.68
C ALA A 208 -47.67 4.86 13.30
N ILE A 209 -46.44 4.81 12.78
CA ILE A 209 -46.13 4.11 11.54
C ILE A 209 -46.08 2.58 11.72
N ASP A 210 -45.94 2.11 12.96
CA ASP A 210 -45.86 0.70 13.32
C ASP A 210 -47.23 0.01 13.26
N THR A 211 -48.30 0.79 13.37
CA THR A 211 -49.69 0.32 13.43
C THR A 211 -50.44 0.45 12.10
N GLN A 212 -49.76 0.88 11.03
CA GLN A 212 -50.35 1.05 9.70
C GLN A 212 -50.41 -0.30 8.93
N PRO A 213 -51.47 -0.54 8.13
CA PRO A 213 -51.70 -1.83 7.46
C PRO A 213 -50.64 -2.15 6.40
N GLU A 214 -50.26 -3.43 6.29
CA GLU A 214 -49.31 -3.91 5.29
C GLU A 214 -49.89 -3.85 3.87
N ILE A 215 -49.03 -3.61 2.87
CA ILE A 215 -49.41 -3.39 1.45
C ILE A 215 -50.18 -4.59 0.85
N SER A 216 -50.02 -5.79 1.42
CA SER A 216 -50.74 -7.02 1.07
C SER A 216 -52.25 -6.97 1.31
N ASP A 217 -52.74 -6.21 2.30
CA ASP A 217 -54.17 -6.17 2.68
C ASP A 217 -55.04 -5.27 1.79
N ARG A 218 -54.43 -4.44 0.93
CA ARG A 218 -55.14 -3.47 0.08
C ARG A 218 -55.81 -4.07 -1.16
N ARG A 219 -55.44 -5.30 -1.59
CA ARG A 219 -56.08 -5.92 -2.77
C ARG A 219 -57.53 -6.37 -2.53
N ASN A 220 -57.97 -6.48 -1.27
CA ASN A 220 -59.30 -7.02 -0.93
C ASN A 220 -60.27 -6.02 -0.27
N SER A 221 -59.88 -4.77 0.01
CA SER A 221 -60.78 -3.78 0.63
C SER A 221 -61.30 -2.74 -0.37
N ARG A 222 -62.63 -2.69 -0.53
CA ARG A 222 -63.37 -1.61 -1.21
C ARG A 222 -63.36 -0.30 -0.40
N THR A 223 -62.20 0.14 0.07
CA THR A 223 -62.01 1.46 0.69
C THR A 223 -61.25 2.37 -0.28
N SER A 224 -62.03 3.02 -1.12
CA SER A 224 -61.63 4.13 -1.99
C SER A 224 -61.13 5.34 -1.19
N ASN A 225 -60.06 5.98 -1.69
CA ASN A 225 -59.65 7.38 -1.46
C ASN A 225 -58.76 7.74 -0.24
N ILE A 226 -57.91 6.84 0.27
CA ILE A 226 -56.84 7.25 1.21
C ILE A 226 -55.53 7.38 0.42
N SER A 227 -54.98 8.59 0.29
CA SER A 227 -53.67 8.82 -0.35
C SER A 227 -52.58 8.09 0.46
N GLU A 228 -51.64 7.42 -0.22
CA GLU A 228 -50.56 6.67 0.44
C GLU A 228 -49.70 7.58 1.36
N GLU A 229 -49.64 8.87 1.05
CA GLU A 229 -49.01 9.91 1.86
C GLU A 229 -49.62 10.03 3.28
N SER A 230 -50.93 9.80 3.43
CA SER A 230 -51.57 9.90 4.76
C SER A 230 -51.29 8.70 5.66
N LEU A 231 -50.55 7.68 5.19
CA LEU A 231 -50.13 6.53 6.00
C LEU A 231 -48.80 6.78 6.72
N TRP A 232 -47.91 7.56 6.11
CA TRP A 232 -46.60 7.87 6.67
C TRP A 232 -46.46 9.35 7.03
N GLN A 233 -47.49 10.17 6.84
CA GLN A 233 -47.58 11.52 7.41
C GLN A 233 -48.59 11.56 8.57
N ALA A 234 -48.28 12.34 9.59
CA ALA A 234 -49.22 12.59 10.68
C ALA A 234 -50.42 13.41 10.18
N SER A 235 -51.64 12.97 10.53
CA SER A 235 -52.89 13.63 10.13
C SER A 235 -53.10 15.01 10.77
N LYS A 236 -52.42 15.27 11.89
CA LYS A 236 -52.34 16.57 12.57
C LYS A 236 -50.88 16.94 12.78
N SER A 237 -50.60 18.24 12.93
CA SER A 237 -49.26 18.73 13.29
C SER A 237 -48.79 18.11 14.60
N ILE A 238 -47.58 17.58 14.62
CA ILE A 238 -46.94 17.02 15.82
C ILE A 238 -46.64 18.18 16.78
N SER A 239 -47.18 18.11 18.00
CA SER A 239 -46.92 19.11 19.05
C SER A 239 -45.55 18.86 19.71
N LEU A 240 -44.71 19.89 19.79
CA LEU A 240 -43.39 19.82 20.42
C LEU A 240 -43.47 20.12 21.92
N LEU A 241 -42.64 19.45 22.72
CA LEU A 241 -42.36 19.80 24.12
C LEU A 241 -41.50 21.08 24.19
N ASP A 242 -41.48 21.75 25.35
CA ASP A 242 -40.70 22.99 25.54
C ASP A 242 -39.20 22.81 25.20
N GLN A 243 -38.62 21.66 25.56
CA GLN A 243 -37.24 21.33 25.22
C GLN A 243 -37.06 21.10 23.71
N GLU A 244 -37.93 20.33 23.07
CA GLU A 244 -37.92 20.08 21.62
C GLU A 244 -38.13 21.38 20.83
N GLN A 245 -38.99 22.27 21.32
CA GLN A 245 -39.22 23.60 20.73
C GLN A 245 -37.94 24.44 20.75
N SER A 246 -37.17 24.40 21.84
CA SER A 246 -35.89 25.11 21.91
C SER A 246 -34.84 24.53 20.94
N LEU A 247 -34.83 23.21 20.71
CA LEU A 247 -33.97 22.57 19.71
C LEU A 247 -34.41 22.91 18.29
N PHE A 248 -35.71 22.89 18.02
CA PHE A 248 -36.28 23.25 16.74
C PHE A 248 -36.05 24.73 16.40
N GLN A 249 -36.12 25.63 17.39
CA GLN A 249 -35.73 27.03 17.22
C GLN A 249 -34.24 27.19 16.89
N ASN A 250 -33.36 26.40 17.51
CA ASN A 250 -31.94 26.39 17.15
C ASN A 250 -31.72 25.97 15.69
N PHE A 251 -32.46 24.97 15.19
CA PHE A 251 -32.42 24.60 13.77
C PHE A 251 -32.77 25.79 12.87
N LEU A 252 -33.89 26.48 13.16
CA LEU A 252 -34.42 27.59 12.36
C LEU A 252 -33.56 28.85 12.36
N HIS A 253 -32.82 29.10 13.45
CA HIS A 253 -32.05 30.33 13.58
C HIS A 253 -30.57 30.17 13.22
N ARG A 254 -30.01 28.96 13.39
CA ARG A 254 -28.58 28.73 13.17
C ARG A 254 -28.29 27.76 12.04
N ILE A 255 -28.89 26.57 12.07
CA ILE A 255 -28.48 25.44 11.19
C ILE A 255 -29.03 25.56 9.77
N CYS A 256 -30.31 25.91 9.58
CA CYS A 256 -30.93 25.95 8.24
C CYS A 256 -30.23 26.95 7.31
N SER A 257 -29.67 28.04 7.86
CA SER A 257 -28.92 29.04 7.13
C SER A 257 -27.68 28.48 6.42
N TRP A 258 -27.08 27.40 6.95
CA TRP A 258 -25.91 26.73 6.35
C TRP A 258 -26.29 25.95 5.10
N LEU A 259 -27.50 25.39 5.10
CA LEU A 259 -28.04 24.57 4.02
C LEU A 259 -28.61 25.44 2.91
N ASP A 260 -29.18 26.59 3.27
CA ASP A 260 -29.70 27.60 2.35
C ASP A 260 -28.63 28.52 1.76
N LEU A 261 -27.35 28.27 2.03
CA LEU A 261 -26.28 29.09 1.49
C LEU A 261 -26.35 29.13 -0.05
N PHE A 262 -26.35 30.33 -0.62
CA PHE A 262 -26.59 30.64 -2.04
C PHE A 262 -28.02 30.41 -2.58
N ASP A 263 -28.96 29.91 -1.78
CA ASP A 263 -30.37 29.78 -2.19
C ASP A 263 -31.14 31.07 -1.89
N PRO A 264 -31.63 31.81 -2.90
CA PRO A 264 -32.42 33.01 -2.68
C PRO A 264 -33.77 32.71 -2.00
N ALA A 265 -34.33 31.51 -2.22
CA ALA A 265 -35.63 31.13 -1.66
C ALA A 265 -35.57 30.58 -0.22
N ARG A 266 -34.35 30.36 0.30
CA ARG A 266 -34.09 29.79 1.64
C ARG A 266 -35.00 28.60 1.95
N THR A 267 -35.00 27.62 1.06
CA THR A 267 -35.96 26.50 1.07
C THR A 267 -35.87 25.60 2.30
N PHE A 268 -34.70 25.46 2.94
CA PHE A 268 -34.54 24.76 4.22
C PHE A 268 -35.04 25.56 5.42
N SER A 269 -35.03 26.88 5.35
CA SER A 269 -35.58 27.77 6.38
C SER A 269 -37.10 27.91 6.27
N THR A 270 -37.64 27.76 5.06
CA THR A 270 -39.07 28.02 4.77
C THR A 270 -39.87 26.73 4.61
N ARG A 271 -39.48 25.83 3.71
CA ARG A 271 -40.29 24.66 3.31
C ARG A 271 -40.07 23.44 4.20
N VAL A 272 -38.81 23.14 4.54
CA VAL A 272 -38.45 21.96 5.36
C VAL A 272 -39.10 21.94 6.76
N PRO A 273 -39.23 23.07 7.48
CA PRO A 273 -39.93 23.08 8.77
C PRO A 273 -41.41 22.70 8.66
N HIS A 274 -42.09 23.15 7.59
CA HIS A 274 -43.48 22.79 7.34
C HIS A 274 -43.65 21.31 6.98
N LEU A 275 -42.66 20.71 6.30
CA LEU A 275 -42.62 19.28 6.04
C LEU A 275 -42.37 18.49 7.33
N ALA A 276 -41.45 18.95 8.19
CA ALA A 276 -41.06 18.27 9.42
C ALA A 276 -42.22 18.15 10.42
N VAL A 277 -43.07 19.17 10.55
CA VAL A 277 -44.21 19.17 11.49
C VAL A 277 -45.22 18.03 11.24
N ARG A 278 -45.20 17.43 10.03
CA ARG A 278 -46.06 16.28 9.67
C ARG A 278 -45.31 14.98 9.47
N ASN A 279 -43.97 14.97 9.52
CA ASN A 279 -43.15 13.79 9.30
C ASN A 279 -42.22 13.57 10.50
N ALA A 280 -42.51 12.55 11.30
CA ALA A 280 -41.77 12.30 12.54
C ALA A 280 -40.30 11.95 12.28
N GLY A 281 -39.98 11.26 11.19
CA GLY A 281 -38.59 10.96 10.81
C GLY A 281 -37.77 12.21 10.50
N LEU A 282 -38.29 13.12 9.67
CA LEU A 282 -37.62 14.40 9.38
C LEU A 282 -37.49 15.27 10.64
N LEU A 283 -38.52 15.31 11.48
CA LEU A 283 -38.50 16.08 12.72
C LEU A 283 -37.47 15.54 13.71
N ASN A 284 -37.40 14.22 13.90
CA ASN A 284 -36.37 13.58 14.71
C ASN A 284 -34.95 13.87 14.17
N ALA A 285 -34.76 13.86 12.84
CA ALA A 285 -33.46 14.17 12.24
C ALA A 285 -33.01 15.61 12.54
N ILE A 286 -33.95 16.56 12.47
CA ILE A 286 -33.71 17.97 12.80
C ILE A 286 -33.35 18.14 14.28
N LEU A 287 -34.05 17.43 15.17
CA LEU A 287 -33.80 17.49 16.62
C LEU A 287 -32.47 16.83 16.99
N ALA A 288 -32.10 15.71 16.37
CA ALA A 288 -30.81 15.06 16.54
C ALA A 288 -29.65 16.01 16.19
N LEU A 289 -29.71 16.61 15.00
CA LEU A 289 -28.74 17.59 14.52
C LEU A 289 -28.65 18.82 15.43
N SER A 290 -29.79 19.35 15.87
CA SER A 290 -29.84 20.53 16.73
C SER A 290 -29.36 20.26 18.16
N SER A 291 -29.70 19.10 18.70
CA SER A 291 -29.23 18.67 20.03
C SER A 291 -27.72 18.51 20.04
N TYR A 292 -27.16 17.88 19.01
CA TYR A 292 -25.72 17.71 18.90
C TYR A 292 -25.00 19.05 18.72
N HIS A 293 -25.48 19.90 17.82
CA HIS A 293 -24.92 21.24 17.60
C HIS A 293 -24.91 22.09 18.89
N ARG A 294 -25.98 22.06 19.69
CA ARG A 294 -26.01 22.77 20.98
C ARG A 294 -25.09 22.17 22.03
N SER A 295 -24.78 20.87 21.96
CA SER A 295 -23.79 20.26 22.86
C SER A 295 -22.36 20.78 22.62
N LEU A 296 -22.09 21.27 21.40
CA LEU A 296 -20.81 21.86 20.98
C LEU A 296 -20.71 23.37 21.29
N ASP A 297 -21.80 24.01 21.71
CA ASP A 297 -21.82 25.45 21.95
C ASP A 297 -21.25 25.78 23.33
N ASP A 298 -20.02 26.31 23.33
CA ASP A 298 -19.32 26.61 24.57
C ASP A 298 -19.92 27.78 25.38
N SER A 299 -20.75 28.61 24.76
CA SER A 299 -21.42 29.73 25.43
C SER A 299 -22.49 29.28 26.44
N ILE A 300 -22.98 28.04 26.30
CA ILE A 300 -23.98 27.45 27.20
C ILE A 300 -23.25 26.87 28.43
N PRO A 301 -23.66 27.21 29.67
CA PRO A 301 -23.07 26.62 30.88
C PRO A 301 -23.17 25.09 30.86
N SER A 302 -22.14 24.38 31.34
CA SER A 302 -22.05 22.91 31.31
C SER A 302 -23.31 22.19 31.85
N ASN A 303 -23.96 22.76 32.87
CA ASN A 303 -25.15 22.19 33.51
C ASN A 303 -26.44 22.34 32.69
N GLN A 304 -26.41 23.14 31.61
CA GLN A 304 -27.54 23.40 30.70
C GLN A 304 -27.28 22.88 29.27
N ARG A 305 -26.10 22.31 29.01
CA ARG A 305 -25.80 21.69 27.71
C ARG A 305 -26.59 20.38 27.58
N PRO A 306 -27.24 20.12 26.44
CA PRO A 306 -27.91 18.85 26.22
C PRO A 306 -26.90 17.71 26.20
N ASP A 307 -27.25 16.60 26.85
CA ASP A 307 -26.46 15.37 26.82
C ASP A 307 -26.36 14.85 25.37
N GLN A 308 -25.15 14.46 24.95
CA GLN A 308 -24.91 13.93 23.61
C GLN A 308 -25.70 12.64 23.34
N ASN A 309 -26.04 11.90 24.40
CA ASN A 309 -26.90 10.72 24.32
C ASN A 309 -28.32 11.03 23.81
N ILE A 310 -28.86 12.22 24.11
CA ILE A 310 -30.19 12.63 23.62
C ILE A 310 -30.18 12.83 22.11
N ALA A 311 -29.08 13.33 21.55
CA ALA A 311 -28.94 13.48 20.11
C ALA A 311 -28.92 12.11 19.40
N LEU A 312 -28.23 11.12 20.00
CA LEU A 312 -28.23 9.72 19.53
C LEU A 312 -29.62 9.08 19.58
N GLN A 313 -30.41 9.37 20.62
CA GLN A 313 -31.79 8.87 20.71
C GLN A 313 -32.66 9.34 19.54
N TYR A 314 -32.66 10.65 19.23
CA TYR A 314 -33.40 11.18 18.08
C TYR A 314 -32.86 10.66 16.74
N TYR A 315 -31.54 10.42 16.65
CA TYR A 315 -30.92 9.81 15.49
C TYR A 315 -31.47 8.38 15.25
N TYR A 316 -31.45 7.51 16.25
CA TYR A 316 -32.00 6.15 16.13
C TYR A 316 -33.52 6.13 15.87
N GLN A 317 -34.28 7.04 16.48
CA GLN A 317 -35.71 7.20 16.18
C GLN A 317 -35.96 7.62 14.72
N THR A 318 -35.07 8.43 14.14
CA THR A 318 -35.10 8.76 12.71
C THR A 318 -34.91 7.51 11.86
N LEU A 319 -33.91 6.68 12.18
CA LEU A 319 -33.64 5.45 11.43
C LEU A 319 -34.80 4.46 11.51
N HIS A 320 -35.37 4.26 12.71
CA HIS A 320 -36.55 3.41 12.90
C HIS A 320 -37.74 3.88 12.05
N TYR A 321 -38.00 5.18 12.04
CA TYR A 321 -39.09 5.74 11.23
C TYR A 321 -38.85 5.54 9.74
N VAL A 322 -37.65 5.89 9.26
CA VAL A 322 -37.27 5.72 7.85
C VAL A 322 -37.37 4.25 7.45
N GLN A 323 -36.92 3.31 8.28
CA GLN A 323 -37.01 1.86 8.02
C GLN A 323 -38.43 1.41 7.64
N LYS A 324 -39.42 1.91 8.38
CA LYS A 324 -40.82 1.54 8.22
C LYS A 324 -41.48 2.34 7.11
N ALA A 325 -41.20 3.64 7.02
CA ALA A 325 -41.71 4.53 5.98
C ALA A 325 -41.20 4.13 4.57
N MET A 326 -39.99 3.58 4.49
CA MET A 326 -39.36 3.10 3.26
C MET A 326 -40.11 1.95 2.57
N ARG A 327 -41.09 1.34 3.22
CA ARG A 327 -42.00 0.34 2.60
C ARG A 327 -42.95 0.99 1.59
N TYR A 328 -43.23 2.29 1.73
CA TYR A 328 -44.14 3.03 0.86
C TYR A 328 -43.41 3.65 -0.33
N SER A 329 -43.94 3.43 -1.54
CA SER A 329 -43.36 3.93 -2.79
C SER A 329 -43.43 5.46 -2.92
N THR A 330 -44.45 6.06 -2.31
CA THR A 330 -44.61 7.52 -2.22
C THR A 330 -43.56 8.17 -1.32
N TYR A 331 -43.20 7.52 -0.20
CA TYR A 331 -42.16 8.03 0.70
C TYR A 331 -40.76 7.96 0.06
N GLN A 332 -40.46 6.91 -0.70
CA GLN A 332 -39.18 6.74 -1.40
C GLN A 332 -38.88 7.87 -2.40
N ASN A 333 -39.94 8.51 -2.93
CA ASN A 333 -39.85 9.65 -3.84
C ASN A 333 -40.28 10.98 -3.17
N SER A 334 -40.39 11.02 -1.84
CA SER A 334 -40.86 12.20 -1.10
C SER A 334 -39.77 13.26 -0.92
N GLN A 335 -40.16 14.53 -0.76
CA GLN A 335 -39.20 15.60 -0.45
C GLN A 335 -38.67 15.50 1.00
N GLU A 336 -39.48 14.90 1.87
CA GLU A 336 -39.20 14.62 3.26
C GLU A 336 -38.00 13.69 3.41
N LEU A 337 -37.98 12.56 2.68
CA LEU A 337 -36.85 11.63 2.71
C LEU A 337 -35.55 12.31 2.26
N MET A 338 -35.60 13.11 1.20
CA MET A 338 -34.42 13.83 0.70
C MET A 338 -33.87 14.80 1.76
N ALA A 339 -34.74 15.60 2.39
CA ALA A 339 -34.34 16.48 3.49
C ALA A 339 -33.80 15.68 4.69
N THR A 340 -34.43 14.57 5.06
CA THR A 340 -33.98 13.67 6.14
C THR A 340 -32.59 13.13 5.86
N THR A 341 -32.31 12.69 4.63
CA THR A 341 -31.00 12.13 4.26
C THR A 341 -29.87 13.17 4.37
N LEU A 342 -30.14 14.43 4.00
CA LEU A 342 -29.19 15.52 4.14
C LEU A 342 -28.99 15.91 5.62
N MET A 343 -30.05 15.89 6.45
CA MET A 343 -29.93 16.16 7.89
C MET A 343 -29.05 15.11 8.58
N VAL A 344 -29.28 13.83 8.26
CA VAL A 344 -28.46 12.70 8.75
C VAL A 344 -27.00 12.85 8.31
N SER A 345 -26.75 13.14 7.03
CA SER A 345 -25.39 13.38 6.51
C SER A 345 -24.69 14.55 7.24
N THR A 346 -25.43 15.62 7.52
CA THR A 346 -24.91 16.80 8.22
C THR A 346 -24.60 16.50 9.68
N TYR A 347 -25.45 15.72 10.35
CA TYR A 347 -25.24 15.24 11.73
C TYR A 347 -23.97 14.39 11.83
N GLU A 348 -23.80 13.41 10.94
CA GLU A 348 -22.62 12.54 10.95
C GLU A 348 -21.32 13.31 10.65
N MET A 349 -21.39 14.29 9.74
CA MET A 349 -20.25 15.16 9.43
C MET A 349 -19.87 16.08 10.60
N LEU A 350 -20.83 16.47 11.46
CA LEU A 350 -20.56 17.20 12.71
C LEU A 350 -19.99 16.29 13.80
N ARG A 351 -20.45 15.03 13.90
CA ARG A 351 -19.99 14.07 14.91
C ARG A 351 -18.54 13.63 14.72
N GLY A 352 -18.03 13.65 13.49
CA GLY A 352 -16.61 13.43 13.19
C GLY A 352 -16.17 11.95 13.14
N SER A 353 -17.12 10.99 13.03
CA SER A 353 -16.79 9.57 12.77
C SER A 353 -16.12 9.44 11.40
N ARG A 354 -14.84 9.03 11.34
CA ARG A 354 -14.04 9.08 10.10
C ARG A 354 -14.44 8.08 9.00
N GLN A 355 -15.30 7.08 9.28
CA GLN A 355 -15.67 6.03 8.31
C GLN A 355 -17.14 6.09 7.83
N ASP A 356 -18.06 6.63 8.63
CA ASP A 356 -19.51 6.48 8.37
C ASP A 356 -20.06 7.54 7.40
N TRP A 357 -19.58 8.79 7.46
CA TRP A 357 -20.10 9.88 6.61
C TRP A 357 -19.86 9.63 5.11
N GLN A 358 -18.85 8.86 4.71
CA GLN A 358 -18.57 8.60 3.29
C GLN A 358 -19.68 7.76 2.65
N GLN A 359 -20.16 6.75 3.38
CA GLN A 359 -21.20 5.85 2.89
C GLN A 359 -22.55 6.55 2.85
N HIS A 360 -22.83 7.40 3.85
CA HIS A 360 -24.03 8.25 3.86
C HIS A 360 -24.02 9.24 2.70
N LEU A 361 -22.91 9.95 2.47
CA LEU A 361 -22.79 10.91 1.38
C LEU A 361 -22.95 10.23 0.00
N GLN A 362 -22.40 9.02 -0.17
CA GLN A 362 -22.56 8.22 -1.39
C GLN A 362 -24.01 7.76 -1.58
N GLY A 363 -24.71 7.38 -0.52
CA GLY A 363 -26.11 6.99 -0.61
C GLY A 363 -27.05 8.17 -0.86
N VAL A 364 -26.79 9.34 -0.26
CA VAL A 364 -27.48 10.61 -0.59
C VAL A 364 -27.31 10.91 -2.08
N PHE A 365 -26.09 10.80 -2.62
CA PHE A 365 -25.83 10.98 -4.05
C PHE A 365 -26.66 10.02 -4.93
N ARG A 366 -26.76 8.74 -4.56
CA ARG A 366 -27.56 7.75 -5.31
C ARG A 366 -29.04 8.14 -5.34
N ILE A 367 -29.58 8.63 -4.22
CA ILE A 367 -30.95 9.12 -4.12
C ILE A 367 -31.11 10.37 -5.00
N LEU A 368 -30.23 11.36 -4.88
CA LEU A 368 -30.30 12.59 -5.68
C LEU A 368 -30.19 12.32 -7.19
N ARG A 369 -29.26 11.46 -7.61
CA ARG A 369 -29.08 11.09 -9.03
C ARG A 369 -30.31 10.38 -9.62
N SER A 370 -31.03 9.60 -8.82
CA SER A 370 -32.22 8.90 -9.28
C SER A 370 -33.41 9.81 -9.62
N ARG A 371 -33.40 11.07 -9.13
CA ARG A 371 -34.53 12.00 -9.21
C ARG A 371 -34.48 13.01 -10.37
N GLN A 372 -33.53 12.89 -11.31
CA GLN A 372 -33.39 13.80 -12.46
C GLN A 372 -33.54 15.29 -12.11
N ILE A 373 -32.88 15.73 -11.03
CA ILE A 373 -33.05 17.07 -10.44
C ILE A 373 -32.62 18.17 -11.43
N GLU A 374 -33.47 19.18 -11.60
CA GLU A 374 -33.14 20.42 -12.32
C GLU A 374 -32.34 21.38 -11.43
N VAL A 375 -31.03 21.17 -11.36
CA VAL A 375 -30.09 21.89 -10.46
C VAL A 375 -30.10 23.41 -10.64
N GLU A 376 -30.37 23.93 -11.83
CA GLU A 376 -30.34 25.38 -12.14
C GLU A 376 -31.69 26.09 -11.88
N THR A 377 -32.63 25.42 -11.21
CA THR A 377 -33.91 26.04 -10.80
C THR A 377 -33.99 26.06 -9.28
N SER A 378 -34.27 27.22 -8.69
CA SER A 378 -34.43 27.34 -7.23
C SER A 378 -35.62 26.48 -6.78
N SER A 379 -35.29 25.37 -6.13
CA SER A 379 -36.20 24.35 -5.66
C SER A 379 -35.54 23.64 -4.49
N LEU A 380 -36.34 22.98 -3.64
CA LEU A 380 -35.78 22.20 -2.52
C LEU A 380 -34.82 21.11 -3.01
N GLU A 381 -35.07 20.53 -4.19
CA GLU A 381 -34.20 19.52 -4.80
C GLU A 381 -32.86 20.11 -5.25
N SER A 382 -32.87 21.30 -5.87
CA SER A 382 -31.65 22.03 -6.23
C SER A 382 -30.86 22.46 -4.98
N THR A 383 -31.52 23.04 -3.98
CA THR A 383 -30.85 23.48 -2.75
C THR A 383 -30.24 22.32 -1.99
N THR A 384 -30.93 21.17 -1.94
CA THR A 384 -30.37 19.93 -1.37
C THR A 384 -29.14 19.48 -2.15
N TRP A 385 -29.19 19.53 -3.48
CA TRP A 385 -28.06 19.15 -4.33
C TRP A 385 -26.84 20.04 -4.11
N TRP A 386 -27.01 21.37 -4.03
CA TRP A 386 -25.92 22.30 -3.76
C TRP A 386 -25.36 22.13 -2.35
N ALA A 387 -26.22 21.91 -1.35
CA ALA A 387 -25.78 21.62 0.02
C ALA A 387 -24.99 20.31 0.11
N TRP A 388 -25.42 19.26 -0.57
CA TRP A 388 -24.70 17.99 -0.69
C TRP A 388 -23.35 18.16 -1.41
N LEU A 389 -23.30 18.89 -2.52
CA LEU A 389 -22.06 19.09 -3.27
C LEU A 389 -21.01 19.80 -2.41
N ARG A 390 -21.41 20.77 -1.57
CA ARG A 390 -20.51 21.41 -0.61
C ARG A 390 -19.90 20.41 0.39
N GLN A 391 -20.68 19.44 0.86
CA GLN A 391 -20.18 18.35 1.72
C GLN A 391 -19.19 17.45 0.96
N ASP A 392 -19.53 17.07 -0.28
CA ASP A 392 -18.68 16.21 -1.12
C ASP A 392 -17.37 16.88 -1.52
N ILE A 393 -17.35 18.19 -1.80
CA ILE A 393 -16.12 18.93 -2.11
C ILE A 393 -15.14 18.85 -0.94
N TRP A 394 -15.61 19.14 0.27
CA TRP A 394 -14.75 19.12 1.46
C TRP A 394 -14.19 17.72 1.72
N VAL A 395 -15.05 16.72 1.65
CA VAL A 395 -14.67 15.32 1.80
C VAL A 395 -13.70 14.87 0.70
N ALA A 396 -14.00 15.15 -0.56
CA ALA A 396 -13.21 14.73 -1.71
C ALA A 396 -11.80 15.33 -1.65
N PHE A 397 -11.71 16.58 -1.19
CA PHE A 397 -10.46 17.23 -0.85
C PHE A 397 -9.70 16.45 0.24
N ARG A 398 -10.31 16.15 1.39
CA ARG A 398 -9.61 15.44 2.49
C ARG A 398 -9.13 14.04 2.10
N GLU A 399 -9.95 13.29 1.37
CA GLU A 399 -9.67 11.91 0.94
C GLU A 399 -8.83 11.80 -0.33
N LYS A 400 -8.46 12.94 -0.94
CA LYS A 400 -7.72 13.00 -2.21
C LYS A 400 -8.41 12.22 -3.34
N ARG A 401 -9.74 12.24 -3.38
CA ARG A 401 -10.56 11.58 -4.40
C ARG A 401 -11.28 12.59 -5.28
N ARG A 402 -11.78 12.12 -6.42
CA ARG A 402 -12.71 12.91 -7.23
C ARG A 402 -14.07 13.02 -6.54
N THR A 403 -14.75 14.13 -6.81
CA THR A 403 -16.17 14.34 -6.45
C THR A 403 -17.05 13.33 -7.18
N TYR A 404 -18.18 12.96 -6.58
CA TYR A 404 -19.10 11.98 -7.19
C TYR A 404 -19.95 12.59 -8.31
N SER A 405 -20.07 13.92 -8.34
CA SER A 405 -20.88 14.62 -9.33
C SER A 405 -20.28 14.54 -10.73
N THR A 406 -21.11 14.14 -11.69
CA THR A 406 -20.83 14.18 -13.14
C THR A 406 -21.66 15.25 -13.85
N TRP A 407 -22.35 16.09 -13.08
CA TRP A 407 -23.25 17.11 -13.61
C TRP A 407 -22.48 18.25 -14.28
N MET A 408 -23.00 18.70 -15.43
CA MET A 408 -22.47 19.81 -16.21
C MET A 408 -23.52 20.93 -16.31
N PRO A 409 -23.10 22.20 -16.16
CA PRO A 409 -24.00 23.33 -16.30
C PRO A 409 -24.54 23.47 -17.72
N LYS A 410 -25.81 23.89 -17.83
CA LYS A 410 -26.47 24.11 -19.13
C LYS A 410 -26.59 25.60 -19.44
N LYS A 411 -26.88 26.43 -18.44
CA LYS A 411 -26.91 27.90 -18.58
C LYS A 411 -25.49 28.47 -18.70
N GLY A 412 -25.30 29.38 -19.66
CA GLY A 412 -24.10 30.20 -19.78
C GLY A 412 -24.06 31.32 -18.75
N TYR A 413 -22.88 31.92 -18.49
CA TYR A 413 -22.70 32.92 -17.42
C TYR A 413 -23.60 34.16 -17.55
N ALA A 414 -23.92 34.57 -18.78
CA ALA A 414 -24.78 35.73 -19.03
C ALA A 414 -26.25 35.53 -18.64
N GLU A 415 -26.69 34.29 -18.46
CA GLU A 415 -28.07 33.93 -18.10
C GLU A 415 -28.24 33.67 -16.59
N LEU A 416 -27.16 33.75 -15.82
CA LEU A 416 -27.16 33.42 -14.39
C LEU A 416 -27.50 34.64 -13.53
N ASP A 417 -28.36 34.45 -12.53
CA ASP A 417 -28.54 35.41 -11.43
C ASP A 417 -27.30 35.42 -10.51
N ASN A 418 -27.14 36.46 -9.69
CA ASN A 418 -26.04 36.62 -8.73
C ASN A 418 -25.94 35.42 -7.76
N HIS A 419 -27.07 34.86 -7.33
CA HIS A 419 -27.09 33.65 -6.49
C HIS A 419 -26.67 32.38 -7.25
N GLU A 420 -27.02 32.28 -8.53
CA GLU A 420 -26.60 31.18 -9.41
C GLU A 420 -25.10 31.31 -9.78
N LEU A 421 -24.60 32.53 -9.97
CA LEU A 421 -23.17 32.84 -10.14
C LEU A 421 -22.38 32.42 -8.89
N ALA A 422 -22.89 32.69 -7.70
CA ALA A 422 -22.28 32.27 -6.45
C ALA A 422 -22.25 30.74 -6.32
N SER A 423 -23.34 30.05 -6.69
CA SER A 423 -23.40 28.58 -6.75
C SER A 423 -22.44 28.01 -7.80
N ARG A 424 -22.24 28.72 -8.92
CA ARG A 424 -21.29 28.31 -9.97
C ARG A 424 -19.85 28.25 -9.45
N ALA A 425 -19.46 29.10 -8.50
CA ALA A 425 -18.16 29.04 -7.84
C ALA A 425 -17.94 27.70 -7.09
N VAL A 426 -18.99 27.15 -6.48
CA VAL A 426 -18.97 25.83 -5.82
C VAL A 426 -18.70 24.72 -6.84
N TRP A 427 -19.35 24.78 -8.01
CA TRP A 427 -19.11 23.80 -9.08
C TRP A 427 -17.69 23.91 -9.66
N ILE A 428 -17.17 25.11 -9.88
CA ILE A 428 -15.78 25.30 -10.35
C ILE A 428 -14.80 24.71 -9.34
N MET A 429 -15.01 24.94 -8.04
CA MET A 429 -14.20 24.32 -6.97
C MET A 429 -14.21 22.78 -7.06
N ALA A 430 -15.37 22.16 -7.30
CA ALA A 430 -15.45 20.70 -7.49
C ALA A 430 -14.57 20.21 -8.66
N GLN A 431 -14.53 20.94 -9.77
CA GLN A 431 -13.65 20.60 -10.90
C GLN A 431 -12.17 20.77 -10.57
N VAL A 432 -11.81 21.77 -9.75
CA VAL A 432 -10.44 21.95 -9.26
C VAL A 432 -10.03 20.80 -8.33
N ILE A 433 -10.91 20.36 -7.43
CA ILE A 433 -10.64 19.17 -6.60
C ILE A 433 -10.46 17.92 -7.47
N ASN A 434 -11.27 17.75 -8.52
CA ASN A 434 -11.11 16.65 -9.47
C ASN A 434 -9.74 16.65 -10.17
N PHE A 435 -9.19 17.84 -10.47
CA PHE A 435 -7.84 18.01 -11.00
C PHE A 435 -6.75 17.68 -9.97
N CYS A 436 -6.92 18.11 -8.71
CA CYS A 436 -5.99 17.83 -7.62
C CYS A 436 -5.93 16.34 -7.24
N ALA A 437 -7.04 15.61 -7.40
CA ALA A 437 -7.15 14.19 -7.05
C ALA A 437 -6.45 13.21 -8.03
N VAL A 438 -5.89 13.68 -9.14
CA VAL A 438 -5.25 12.78 -10.13
C VAL A 438 -3.81 12.45 -9.73
N ASP A 439 -3.58 11.16 -9.43
CA ASP A 439 -2.27 10.59 -9.13
C ASP A 439 -1.26 10.86 -10.25
N SER A 440 -0.14 11.48 -9.88
CA SER A 440 0.98 11.78 -10.78
C SER A 440 1.71 10.54 -11.32
N SER A 441 1.37 9.34 -10.84
CA SER A 441 1.94 8.06 -11.25
C SER A 441 1.25 7.41 -12.45
N ILE A 442 0.04 7.85 -12.83
CA ILE A 442 -0.80 7.17 -13.84
C ILE A 442 -0.51 7.63 -15.27
N GLU A 443 0.21 8.74 -15.48
CA GLU A 443 0.47 9.27 -16.82
C GLU A 443 1.89 8.94 -17.32
N MET A 444 2.11 7.67 -17.67
CA MET A 444 3.21 7.28 -18.56
C MET A 444 2.82 7.58 -20.01
N GLU A 445 3.70 8.31 -20.71
CA GLU A 445 3.63 8.74 -22.13
C GLU A 445 2.54 9.78 -22.48
N GLY A 446 2.93 11.07 -22.52
CA GLY A 446 2.13 12.17 -23.09
C GLY A 446 1.28 13.00 -22.11
N GLY A 447 1.19 12.63 -20.83
CA GLY A 447 0.27 13.27 -19.88
C GLY A 447 0.67 14.65 -19.32
N LEU A 448 1.95 15.02 -19.34
CA LEU A 448 2.37 16.33 -18.79
C LEU A 448 1.71 17.51 -19.53
N SER A 449 1.74 17.50 -20.86
CA SER A 449 1.09 18.52 -21.70
C SER A 449 -0.44 18.52 -21.50
N ARG A 450 -1.01 17.34 -21.25
CA ARG A 450 -2.41 17.12 -20.96
C ARG A 450 -2.84 17.80 -19.66
N ARG A 451 -2.05 17.60 -18.60
CA ARG A 451 -2.25 18.20 -17.28
C ARG A 451 -2.06 19.71 -17.29
N ILE A 452 -1.08 20.23 -18.02
CA ILE A 452 -0.91 21.69 -18.23
C ILE A 452 -2.11 22.27 -18.99
N GLY A 453 -2.59 21.57 -20.03
CA GLY A 453 -3.79 21.95 -20.78
C GLY A 453 -5.04 22.04 -19.89
N TRP A 454 -5.24 21.04 -19.02
CA TRP A 454 -6.35 21.03 -18.07
C TRP A 454 -6.25 22.15 -17.03
N ALA A 455 -5.06 22.39 -16.45
CA ALA A 455 -4.84 23.51 -15.54
C ALA A 455 -5.15 24.86 -16.20
N LYS A 456 -4.72 25.05 -17.46
CA LYS A 456 -5.03 26.26 -18.24
C LYS A 456 -6.53 26.41 -18.51
N ALA A 457 -7.23 25.33 -18.81
CA ALA A 457 -8.68 25.34 -18.99
C ALA A 457 -9.40 25.78 -17.71
N LEU A 458 -9.01 25.25 -16.54
CA LEU A 458 -9.58 25.65 -15.25
C LEU A 458 -9.31 27.12 -14.90
N LYS A 459 -8.10 27.62 -15.17
CA LYS A 459 -7.78 29.06 -14.99
C LYS A 459 -8.62 29.94 -15.91
N ASN A 460 -8.86 29.53 -17.15
CA ASN A 460 -9.74 30.24 -18.06
C ASN A 460 -11.18 30.29 -17.53
N MET A 461 -11.70 29.18 -16.99
CA MET A 461 -13.02 29.15 -16.36
C MET A 461 -13.12 30.08 -15.15
N LEU A 462 -12.07 30.15 -14.32
CA LEU A 462 -12.03 31.09 -13.20
C LEU A 462 -12.04 32.55 -13.67
N ASN A 463 -11.23 32.88 -14.69
CA ASN A 463 -11.21 34.23 -15.27
C ASN A 463 -12.55 34.61 -15.91
N GLU A 464 -13.19 33.67 -16.61
CA GLU A 464 -14.51 33.88 -17.23
C GLU A 464 -15.59 34.10 -16.18
N TRP A 465 -15.59 33.33 -15.09
CA TRP A 465 -16.50 33.59 -13.97
C TRP A 465 -16.25 34.98 -13.37
N GLN A 466 -14.99 35.37 -13.18
CA GLN A 466 -14.62 36.67 -12.63
C GLN A 466 -15.06 37.84 -13.53
N SER A 467 -15.04 37.68 -14.86
CA SER A 467 -15.44 38.74 -15.79
C SER A 467 -16.95 39.02 -15.81
N HIS A 468 -17.76 38.09 -15.30
CA HIS A 468 -19.21 38.22 -15.23
C HIS A 468 -19.71 38.64 -13.83
N LEU A 469 -18.80 38.94 -12.90
CA LEU A 469 -19.17 39.40 -11.57
C LEU A 469 -19.80 40.79 -11.63
N THR A 470 -20.90 40.94 -10.92
CA THR A 470 -21.61 42.19 -10.74
C THR A 470 -21.03 42.99 -9.56
N VAL A 471 -21.52 44.21 -9.35
CA VAL A 471 -21.03 45.13 -8.32
C VAL A 471 -21.14 44.56 -6.89
N GLU A 472 -22.11 43.66 -6.67
CA GLU A 472 -22.38 43.01 -5.38
C GLU A 472 -21.26 42.07 -4.91
N PHE A 473 -20.38 41.63 -5.82
CA PHE A 473 -19.19 40.84 -5.49
C PHE A 473 -17.96 41.71 -5.22
N SER A 474 -18.05 43.02 -5.44
CA SER A 474 -16.95 43.95 -5.24
C SER A 474 -16.80 44.33 -3.76
N ALA A 475 -15.56 44.48 -3.30
CA ALA A 475 -15.28 44.89 -1.93
C ALA A 475 -15.71 46.35 -1.69
N LEU A 476 -16.45 46.57 -0.61
CA LEU A 476 -16.82 47.90 -0.13
C LEU A 476 -15.62 48.60 0.53
N PRO A 477 -15.57 49.94 0.50
CA PRO A 477 -14.53 50.70 1.20
C PRO A 477 -14.53 50.39 2.70
N SER A 478 -13.46 49.76 3.19
CA SER A 478 -13.30 49.47 4.62
C SER A 478 -12.84 50.74 5.37
N MET A 479 -13.58 51.16 6.40
CA MET A 479 -13.14 52.18 7.36
C MET A 479 -12.06 51.57 8.26
N GLY A 480 -10.79 51.65 7.84
CA GLY A 480 -9.68 51.07 8.60
C GLY A 480 -9.48 51.78 9.95
N GLN A 481 -9.42 51.02 11.05
CA GLN A 481 -8.72 51.49 12.24
C GLN A 481 -7.22 51.55 11.92
N TYR A 482 -6.58 52.69 12.22
CA TYR A 482 -5.13 52.85 12.06
C TYR A 482 -4.39 51.89 13.01
N GLY A 483 -3.93 50.74 12.50
CA GLY A 483 -3.22 49.73 13.29
C GLY A 483 -2.63 48.59 12.44
N ILE A 484 -1.66 47.87 12.99
CA ILE A 484 -0.85 46.82 12.36
C ILE A 484 -1.70 45.54 12.17
N GLU A 485 -2.63 45.53 11.21
CA GLU A 485 -3.38 44.33 10.83
C GLU A 485 -2.55 43.46 9.87
N VAL A 486 -2.56 42.14 10.10
CA VAL A 486 -1.75 41.16 9.35
C VAL A 486 -2.26 40.94 7.92
N PHE A 487 -3.58 41.05 7.72
CA PHE A 487 -4.24 40.99 6.41
C PHE A 487 -5.11 42.23 6.22
N LYS A 488 -5.35 42.62 4.97
CA LYS A 488 -6.24 43.74 4.65
C LYS A 488 -7.70 43.25 4.64
N PRO A 489 -8.62 43.83 5.43
CA PRO A 489 -10.01 43.41 5.45
C PRO A 489 -10.71 43.75 4.13
N HIS A 490 -11.45 42.79 3.57
CA HIS A 490 -12.23 42.94 2.34
C HIS A 490 -13.70 42.66 2.61
N LEU A 491 -14.47 43.70 2.89
CA LEU A 491 -15.89 43.59 3.19
C LEU A 491 -16.71 43.47 1.89
N ILE A 492 -17.30 42.31 1.64
CA ILE A 492 -18.24 42.09 0.52
C ILE A 492 -19.61 41.80 1.12
N HIS A 493 -20.64 42.50 0.63
CA HIS A 493 -22.01 42.37 1.13
C HIS A 493 -22.99 42.10 -0.03
N PRO A 494 -23.86 41.07 0.08
CA PRO A 494 -24.02 40.13 1.19
C PRO A 494 -22.85 39.14 1.39
N GLN A 495 -22.67 38.65 2.62
CA GLN A 495 -21.50 37.83 3.01
C GLN A 495 -21.37 36.53 2.21
N CYS A 496 -22.49 35.97 1.72
CA CYS A 496 -22.47 34.81 0.84
C CYS A 496 -21.70 35.09 -0.46
N PHE A 497 -21.82 36.26 -1.08
CA PHE A 497 -21.03 36.59 -2.28
C PHE A 497 -19.54 36.76 -1.97
N GLY A 498 -19.21 37.28 -0.78
CA GLY A 498 -17.83 37.26 -0.28
C GLY A 498 -17.27 35.85 -0.19
N LEU A 499 -18.06 34.90 0.28
CA LEU A 499 -17.69 33.48 0.36
C LEU A 499 -17.51 32.84 -1.04
N ALA A 500 -18.32 33.22 -2.04
CA ALA A 500 -18.11 32.77 -3.41
C ALA A 500 -16.76 33.26 -3.98
N VAL A 501 -16.39 34.51 -3.69
CA VAL A 501 -15.05 35.05 -4.04
C VAL A 501 -13.94 34.33 -3.25
N GLN A 502 -14.20 33.96 -2.00
CA GLN A 502 -13.27 33.18 -1.19
C GLN A 502 -13.01 31.79 -1.82
N LEU A 503 -14.06 31.08 -2.26
CA LEU A 503 -13.95 29.81 -3.00
C LEU A 503 -13.19 29.97 -4.32
N HIS A 504 -13.41 31.06 -5.05
CA HIS A 504 -12.66 31.38 -6.26
C HIS A 504 -11.15 31.50 -6.00
N HIS A 505 -10.74 32.24 -4.96
CA HIS A 505 -9.32 32.36 -4.62
C HIS A 505 -8.72 31.07 -4.05
N CYS A 506 -9.47 30.28 -3.29
CA CYS A 506 -9.04 28.93 -2.89
C CYS A 506 -8.80 28.03 -4.11
N SER A 507 -9.65 28.12 -5.14
CA SER A 507 -9.48 27.41 -6.41
C SER A 507 -8.18 27.82 -7.11
N TRP A 508 -7.86 29.11 -7.14
CA TRP A 508 -6.58 29.62 -7.64
C TRP A 508 -5.37 29.07 -6.89
N ILE A 509 -5.43 29.04 -5.55
CA ILE A 509 -4.37 28.46 -4.72
C ILE A 509 -4.13 27.00 -5.10
N LEU A 510 -5.20 26.20 -5.19
CA LEU A 510 -5.12 24.76 -5.46
C LEU A 510 -4.60 24.45 -6.87
N ILE A 511 -5.09 25.13 -7.91
CA ILE A 511 -4.59 24.95 -9.28
C ILE A 511 -3.11 25.33 -9.35
N THR A 512 -2.76 26.53 -8.87
CA THR A 512 -1.40 27.06 -8.91
C THR A 512 -0.44 26.20 -8.08
N ALA A 513 -0.94 25.54 -7.04
CA ALA A 513 -0.19 24.57 -6.26
C ALA A 513 0.07 23.24 -6.99
N HIS A 514 -0.86 22.75 -7.80
CA HIS A 514 -0.80 21.40 -8.41
C HIS A 514 -0.44 21.40 -9.90
N GLU A 515 -0.35 22.57 -10.54
CA GLU A 515 0.08 22.71 -11.92
C GLU A 515 1.60 22.44 -12.08
N PRO A 516 1.99 21.52 -12.97
CA PRO A 516 3.40 21.29 -13.27
C PRO A 516 3.98 22.47 -14.07
N HIS A 517 5.12 23.00 -13.62
CA HIS A 517 5.80 24.13 -14.27
C HIS A 517 7.15 23.68 -14.85
N LEU A 518 7.47 24.14 -16.06
CA LEU A 518 8.75 23.91 -16.75
C LEU A 518 9.73 25.08 -16.60
N ASP A 519 9.27 26.20 -16.04
CA ASP A 519 10.06 27.42 -15.88
C ASP A 519 10.93 27.36 -14.62
N GLY A 520 12.18 27.84 -14.72
CA GLY A 520 13.14 27.92 -13.62
C GLY A 520 12.71 28.87 -12.49
N ILE A 521 13.68 29.34 -11.68
CA ILE A 521 13.45 30.12 -10.44
C ILE A 521 12.44 31.27 -10.58
N GLN A 522 12.43 31.98 -11.72
CA GLN A 522 11.48 33.08 -11.95
C GLN A 522 10.02 32.63 -11.96
N GLY A 523 9.72 31.45 -12.53
CA GLY A 523 8.37 30.87 -12.53
C GLY A 523 7.92 30.51 -11.12
N LEU A 524 8.84 30.05 -10.28
CA LEU A 524 8.57 29.71 -8.88
C LEU A 524 8.33 30.93 -7.98
N LEU A 525 9.08 32.01 -8.16
CA LEU A 525 8.83 33.27 -7.45
C LEU A 525 7.48 33.87 -7.84
N LYS A 526 7.12 33.83 -9.13
CA LYS A 526 5.80 34.23 -9.61
C LYS A 526 4.70 33.39 -8.98
N ARG A 527 4.86 32.06 -8.97
CA ARG A 527 3.92 31.13 -8.32
C ARG A 527 3.71 31.44 -6.84
N GLN A 528 4.80 31.67 -6.09
CA GLN A 528 4.70 32.02 -4.68
C GLN A 528 3.97 33.35 -4.48
N LYS A 529 4.22 34.34 -5.33
CA LYS A 529 3.54 35.63 -5.31
C LYS A 529 2.04 35.49 -5.60
N ASP A 530 1.66 34.71 -6.60
CA ASP A 530 0.26 34.49 -7.00
C ASP A 530 -0.54 33.75 -5.90
N ILE A 531 0.10 32.76 -5.25
CA ILE A 531 -0.48 32.06 -4.09
C ILE A 531 -0.64 33.04 -2.91
N GLN A 532 0.37 33.86 -2.61
CA GLN A 532 0.30 34.81 -1.51
C GLN A 532 -0.81 35.84 -1.71
N GLN A 533 -0.96 36.38 -2.93
CA GLN A 533 -2.04 37.31 -3.25
C GLN A 533 -3.42 36.68 -3.03
N SER A 534 -3.59 35.41 -3.39
CA SER A 534 -4.84 34.68 -3.18
C SER A 534 -5.09 34.39 -1.69
N ILE A 535 -4.04 34.09 -0.91
CA ILE A 535 -4.10 33.94 0.55
C ILE A 535 -4.59 35.24 1.20
N ASP A 536 -4.02 36.38 0.81
CA ASP A 536 -4.36 37.68 1.39
C ASP A 536 -5.85 38.02 1.12
N MET A 537 -6.37 37.66 -0.06
CA MET A 537 -7.80 37.80 -0.38
C MET A 537 -8.67 36.86 0.47
N VAL A 538 -8.33 35.57 0.57
CA VAL A 538 -9.11 34.59 1.34
C VAL A 538 -9.19 34.97 2.82
N CYS A 539 -8.06 35.37 3.41
CA CYS A 539 -7.99 35.77 4.81
C CYS A 539 -8.60 37.15 5.04
N GLY A 540 -8.39 38.10 4.12
CA GLY A 540 -9.00 39.43 4.19
C GLY A 540 -10.53 39.41 4.14
N ILE A 541 -11.11 38.53 3.31
CA ILE A 541 -12.56 38.28 3.31
C ILE A 541 -12.97 37.57 4.61
N GLY A 542 -12.24 36.53 5.01
CA GLY A 542 -12.50 35.75 6.23
C GLY A 542 -12.60 36.61 7.51
N MET A 543 -11.81 37.67 7.62
CA MET A 543 -11.88 38.64 8.74
C MET A 543 -13.23 39.37 8.84
N THR A 544 -13.94 39.51 7.71
CA THR A 544 -15.21 40.26 7.64
C THR A 544 -16.45 39.36 7.68
N LEU A 545 -16.28 38.05 7.52
CA LEU A 545 -17.37 37.08 7.58
C LEU A 545 -17.73 36.77 9.03
N THR A 546 -18.88 37.26 9.46
CA THR A 546 -19.39 37.14 10.84
C THR A 546 -20.64 36.28 10.95
N GLU A 547 -21.28 35.92 9.84
CA GLU A 547 -22.48 35.08 9.82
C GLU A 547 -22.16 33.60 10.09
N ASP A 548 -23.03 32.92 10.83
CA ASP A 548 -22.93 31.47 11.12
C ASP A 548 -22.90 30.64 9.83
N ALA A 549 -23.78 30.95 8.86
CA ALA A 549 -23.87 30.29 7.55
C ALA A 549 -22.57 30.35 6.75
N SER A 550 -21.92 31.50 6.77
CA SER A 550 -20.68 31.72 6.04
C SER A 550 -19.47 31.14 6.75
N SER A 551 -19.51 31.03 8.09
CA SER A 551 -18.40 30.56 8.92
C SER A 551 -18.03 29.09 8.65
N MET A 552 -19.02 28.22 8.37
CA MET A 552 -18.76 26.80 8.08
C MET A 552 -17.86 26.63 6.83
N LEU A 553 -18.27 27.17 5.68
CA LEU A 553 -17.44 27.09 4.47
C LEU A 553 -16.19 27.99 4.54
N SER A 554 -16.27 29.16 5.20
CA SER A 554 -15.10 30.03 5.37
C SER A 554 -13.99 29.33 6.13
N SER A 555 -14.31 28.53 7.16
CA SER A 555 -13.30 27.75 7.87
C SER A 555 -12.60 26.70 6.98
N GLN A 556 -13.29 26.12 5.99
CA GLN A 556 -12.69 25.25 4.98
C GLN A 556 -11.73 26.02 4.07
N CYS A 557 -12.15 27.20 3.60
CA CYS A 557 -11.33 28.09 2.78
C CYS A 557 -10.08 28.58 3.52
N LEU A 558 -10.23 28.99 4.78
CA LEU A 558 -9.16 29.43 5.67
C LEU A 558 -8.16 28.29 5.94
N PHE A 559 -8.65 27.06 6.13
CA PHE A 559 -7.78 25.89 6.26
C PHE A 559 -6.97 25.67 4.97
N ILE A 560 -7.62 25.70 3.80
CA ILE A 560 -6.93 25.55 2.50
C ILE A 560 -5.86 26.62 2.31
N ALA A 561 -6.16 27.89 2.61
CA ALA A 561 -5.18 28.97 2.53
C ALA A 561 -4.04 28.80 3.54
N GLY A 562 -4.38 28.43 4.78
CA GLY A 562 -3.45 28.18 5.88
C GLY A 562 -2.37 27.15 5.56
N MET A 563 -2.71 26.12 4.79
CA MET A 563 -1.78 25.07 4.36
C MET A 563 -0.58 25.62 3.56
N PHE A 564 -0.74 26.75 2.88
CA PHE A 564 0.29 27.36 2.04
C PHE A 564 1.01 28.54 2.70
N MET A 565 0.69 28.86 3.96
CA MET A 565 1.27 29.99 4.68
C MET A 565 2.67 29.72 5.24
N GLN A 566 3.52 30.74 5.19
CA GLN A 566 4.90 30.67 5.66
C GLN A 566 5.17 31.58 6.86
N HIS A 567 4.55 32.77 6.91
CA HIS A 567 4.85 33.76 7.95
C HIS A 567 4.15 33.44 9.29
N PRO A 568 4.86 33.50 10.43
CA PRO A 568 4.32 33.11 11.74
C PRO A 568 3.14 33.99 12.19
N ARG A 569 3.17 35.30 11.91
CA ARG A 569 2.05 36.21 12.22
C ARG A 569 0.78 35.89 11.42
N GLN A 570 0.93 35.47 10.17
CA GLN A 570 -0.20 35.04 9.32
C GLN A 570 -0.79 33.73 9.83
N LYS A 571 0.06 32.80 10.28
CA LYS A 571 -0.34 31.53 10.88
C LYS A 571 -1.18 31.74 12.14
N GLU A 572 -0.71 32.57 13.07
CA GLU A 572 -1.44 32.90 14.31
C GLU A 572 -2.79 33.55 14.01
N ALA A 573 -2.82 34.58 13.14
CA ALA A 573 -4.07 35.24 12.75
C ALA A 573 -5.10 34.28 12.13
N VAL A 574 -4.66 33.27 11.37
CA VAL A 574 -5.57 32.28 10.77
C VAL A 574 -6.08 31.27 11.77
N LEU A 575 -5.28 30.88 12.76
CA LEU A 575 -5.76 30.05 13.87
C LEU A 575 -6.85 30.77 14.66
N ASP A 576 -6.66 32.05 14.96
CA ASP A 576 -7.66 32.88 15.65
C ASP A 576 -8.96 33.00 14.84
N MET A 577 -8.86 33.15 13.51
CA MET A 577 -10.02 33.16 12.63
C MET A 577 -10.73 31.80 12.57
N LEU A 578 -10.00 30.69 12.54
CA LEU A 578 -10.56 29.33 12.55
C LEU A 578 -11.26 29.03 13.88
N ASP A 579 -10.66 29.39 15.01
CA ASP A 579 -11.27 29.27 16.34
C ASP A 579 -12.53 30.14 16.46
N SER A 580 -12.49 31.36 15.91
CA SER A 580 -13.66 32.24 15.83
C SER A 580 -14.79 31.64 14.98
N CYS A 581 -14.47 30.99 13.85
CA CYS A 581 -15.46 30.28 13.05
C CYS A 581 -16.04 29.09 13.82
N GLN A 582 -15.18 28.28 14.45
CA GLN A 582 -15.59 27.11 15.23
C GLN A 582 -16.50 27.49 16.41
N LYS A 583 -16.20 28.57 17.14
CA LYS A 583 -17.08 29.08 18.21
C LYS A 583 -18.44 29.54 17.69
N ARG A 584 -18.50 30.09 16.47
CA ARG A 584 -19.74 30.57 15.85
C ARG A 584 -20.60 29.46 15.25
N CYS A 585 -20.01 28.42 14.65
CA CYS A 585 -20.79 27.36 13.99
C CYS A 585 -20.73 26.00 14.68
N GLY A 586 -19.94 25.82 15.75
CA GLY A 586 -19.73 24.51 16.38
C GLY A 586 -19.00 23.49 15.50
N TRP A 587 -18.56 23.88 14.30
CA TRP A 587 -17.92 23.01 13.30
C TRP A 587 -16.52 23.51 12.95
N PRO A 588 -15.54 22.64 12.68
CA PRO A 588 -15.57 21.17 12.80
C PRO A 588 -15.03 20.66 14.14
N THR A 589 -15.34 19.39 14.43
CA THR A 589 -14.85 18.64 15.59
C THR A 589 -14.17 17.37 15.07
N PRO A 590 -12.83 17.18 15.21
CA PRO A 590 -11.85 18.02 15.93
C PRO A 590 -11.48 19.33 15.20
N SER A 591 -10.89 20.28 15.94
CA SER A 591 -10.56 21.62 15.47
C SER A 591 -9.59 21.62 14.28
N LEU A 592 -9.95 22.34 13.20
CA LEU A 592 -9.07 22.54 12.04
C LEU A 592 -7.79 23.30 12.38
N GLY A 593 -7.82 24.14 13.41
CA GLY A 593 -6.63 24.87 13.85
C GLY A 593 -5.54 23.90 14.33
N SER A 594 -5.90 22.93 15.17
CA SER A 594 -4.96 21.91 15.67
C SER A 594 -4.41 21.03 14.54
N GLU A 595 -5.24 20.69 13.56
CA GLU A 595 -4.80 19.94 12.37
C GLU A 595 -3.82 20.78 11.52
N LEU A 596 -4.09 22.07 11.36
CA LEU A 596 -3.23 22.99 10.62
C LEU A 596 -1.88 23.22 11.31
N GLU A 597 -1.85 23.27 12.64
CA GLU A 597 -0.62 23.31 13.42
C GLU A 597 0.22 22.04 13.24
N GLN A 598 -0.43 20.86 13.19
CA GLN A 598 0.26 19.60 12.88
C GLN A 598 0.85 19.63 11.47
N ILE A 599 0.11 20.15 10.49
CA ILE A 599 0.58 20.35 9.11
C ILE A 599 1.79 21.29 9.08
N TRP A 600 1.78 22.40 9.81
CA TRP A 600 2.92 23.31 9.86
C TRP A 600 4.15 22.72 10.55
N LYS A 601 3.97 21.81 11.52
CA LYS A 601 5.05 21.05 12.17
C LYS A 601 5.60 19.93 11.27
N SER A 602 4.78 19.41 10.36
CA SER A 602 5.11 18.33 9.43
C SER A 602 4.72 18.68 7.98
N PRO A 603 5.41 19.63 7.33
CA PRO A 603 5.04 20.12 5.99
C PRO A 603 5.06 19.04 4.91
N ASP A 604 5.73 17.90 5.14
CA ASP A 604 5.78 16.74 4.25
C ASP A 604 4.50 15.88 4.27
N ALA A 605 3.55 16.14 5.18
CA ALA A 605 2.31 15.38 5.30
C ALA A 605 1.23 15.80 4.30
N LEU A 606 1.36 16.97 3.67
CA LEU A 606 0.25 17.65 3.03
C LEU A 606 0.39 17.69 1.50
N TRP A 607 -0.30 16.76 0.82
CA TRP A 607 -0.33 16.56 -0.64
C TRP A 607 1.08 16.39 -1.25
N ASP A 608 1.31 15.32 -2.01
CA ASP A 608 2.59 15.11 -2.74
C ASP A 608 2.75 16.14 -3.88
N VAL A 609 2.73 17.44 -3.58
CA VAL A 609 3.13 18.50 -4.50
C VAL A 609 4.65 18.52 -4.46
N PRO A 610 5.35 18.20 -5.56
CA PRO A 610 6.79 18.23 -5.59
C PRO A 610 7.29 19.68 -5.42
N ARG A 611 7.63 20.07 -4.18
CA ARG A 611 8.44 21.28 -3.92
C ARG A 611 9.92 21.08 -4.28
N GLU A 612 10.31 19.88 -4.71
CA GLU A 612 11.71 19.47 -4.88
C GLU A 612 12.35 19.85 -6.23
N GLN A 613 11.92 20.92 -6.90
CA GLN A 613 12.60 21.38 -8.12
C GLN A 613 13.07 22.85 -8.15
N CYS A 614 13.00 23.62 -7.07
CA CYS A 614 13.45 25.02 -7.18
C CYS A 614 14.23 25.65 -6.02
N PHE A 615 14.72 24.87 -5.07
CA PHE A 615 15.74 25.37 -4.14
C PHE A 615 17.18 25.06 -4.59
N ILE A 616 17.35 24.32 -5.70
CA ILE A 616 18.65 24.01 -6.31
C ILE A 616 18.92 24.99 -7.45
N GLN A 617 19.25 26.24 -7.13
CA GLN A 617 20.07 27.12 -7.99
C GLN A 617 20.47 28.44 -7.32
N MET A 618 20.15 28.68 -6.04
CA MET A 618 20.23 30.04 -5.50
C MET A 618 21.49 30.44 -4.73
N LEU A 619 22.47 29.59 -4.42
CA LEU A 619 23.66 30.08 -3.70
C LEU A 619 24.97 29.41 -4.13
N GLY A 620 25.70 30.12 -5.00
CA GLY A 620 27.12 29.93 -5.23
C GLY A 620 27.97 30.57 -4.13
N VAL A 621 29.00 29.82 -3.73
CA VAL A 621 30.26 30.23 -3.06
C VAL A 621 30.21 30.48 -1.54
N SER A 622 30.54 29.43 -0.77
CA SER A 622 31.76 29.29 0.08
C SER A 622 31.48 28.62 1.44
N THR A 623 32.34 27.63 1.76
CA THR A 623 32.65 27.11 3.11
C THR A 623 31.57 26.44 3.98
N THR A 624 30.58 25.74 3.42
CA THR A 624 29.64 24.90 4.24
C THR A 624 29.26 23.53 3.61
N CYS A 625 30.17 22.92 2.85
CA CYS A 625 29.90 21.71 2.05
C CYS A 625 29.61 20.41 2.84
N MET A 626 29.86 20.35 4.15
CA MET A 626 29.60 19.13 4.95
C MET A 626 28.21 19.07 5.61
N SER A 627 27.54 20.21 5.81
CA SER A 627 26.23 20.25 6.48
C SER A 627 25.06 20.14 5.49
N ALA A 628 25.19 20.74 4.30
CA ALA A 628 24.16 20.70 3.26
C ALA A 628 24.02 19.31 2.61
N ALA A 629 25.12 18.57 2.42
CA ALA A 629 25.09 17.18 1.96
C ALA A 629 24.34 16.27 2.95
N ALA A 630 24.52 16.49 4.26
CA ALA A 630 23.83 15.72 5.30
C ALA A 630 22.32 16.00 5.37
N HIS A 631 21.88 17.21 4.99
CA HIS A 631 20.46 17.58 4.94
C HIS A 631 19.77 17.13 3.64
N PHE A 632 20.49 17.20 2.52
CA PHE A 632 20.05 16.70 1.20
C PHE A 632 19.89 15.17 1.18
N VAL A 633 20.81 14.46 1.84
CA VAL A 633 20.72 13.01 2.09
C VAL A 633 19.55 12.69 3.03
N LYS A 634 19.19 13.56 3.98
CA LYS A 634 18.12 13.32 4.97
C LYS A 634 16.70 13.37 4.36
N MET A 635 16.40 14.32 3.48
CA MET A 635 15.08 14.47 2.84
C MET A 635 14.84 13.46 1.71
N THR A 636 15.86 13.21 0.86
CA THR A 636 15.76 12.27 -0.27
C THR A 636 15.50 10.83 0.21
N ILE A 637 16.06 10.47 1.36
CA ILE A 637 16.04 9.09 1.88
C ILE A 637 14.69 8.72 2.49
N HIS A 638 14.06 9.61 3.25
CA HIS A 638 12.76 9.33 3.88
C HIS A 638 11.65 9.13 2.83
N GLY A 639 11.59 10.00 1.81
CA GLY A 639 10.65 9.87 0.71
C GLY A 639 10.90 8.63 -0.17
N MET A 640 12.18 8.29 -0.39
CA MET A 640 12.56 7.09 -1.14
C MET A 640 12.18 5.81 -0.37
N PHE A 641 12.38 5.75 0.95
CA PHE A 641 11.98 4.59 1.78
C PHE A 641 10.45 4.38 1.80
N LYS A 642 9.67 5.45 1.90
CA LYS A 642 8.20 5.38 1.95
C LYS A 642 7.58 4.93 0.61
N ARG A 643 8.22 5.26 -0.52
CA ARG A 643 7.80 4.79 -1.86
C ARG A 643 8.23 3.37 -2.18
N ILE A 644 9.37 2.93 -1.64
CA ILE A 644 10.00 1.67 -2.03
C ILE A 644 9.65 0.51 -1.08
N VAL A 645 9.62 0.75 0.23
CA VAL A 645 9.41 -0.30 1.23
C VAL A 645 7.94 -0.27 1.69
N ARG A 646 7.10 -1.13 1.12
CA ARG A 646 5.73 -1.38 1.60
C ARG A 646 5.77 -2.24 2.86
N ASN A 647 6.14 -1.65 4.00
CA ASN A 647 6.06 -2.31 5.30
C ASN A 647 5.11 -1.50 6.21
N ASP A 648 4.07 -2.16 6.74
CA ASP A 648 3.03 -1.52 7.55
C ASP A 648 3.58 -0.90 8.85
N ALA A 649 4.72 -1.38 9.34
CA ALA A 649 5.42 -0.80 10.49
C ALA A 649 5.89 0.66 10.26
N ILE A 650 6.15 1.06 9.01
CA ILE A 650 6.57 2.45 8.67
C ILE A 650 5.44 3.45 8.96
N ARG A 651 4.18 3.00 9.06
CA ARG A 651 3.02 3.87 9.34
C ARG A 651 2.89 4.27 10.80
N VAL A 652 3.50 3.51 11.72
CA VAL A 652 3.37 3.68 13.17
C VAL A 652 4.66 4.21 13.80
N ASP A 653 5.81 3.93 13.16
CA ASP A 653 7.12 4.32 13.67
C ASP A 653 7.42 5.82 13.43
N PRO A 654 8.04 6.54 14.40
CA PRO A 654 8.35 7.96 14.27
C PRO A 654 9.35 8.23 13.12
N PRO A 655 9.15 9.25 12.27
CA PRO A 655 9.95 9.48 11.07
C PRO A 655 11.44 9.77 11.35
N GLU A 656 11.76 10.29 12.53
CA GLU A 656 13.11 10.67 12.96
C GLU A 656 14.09 9.48 13.03
N ILE A 657 13.58 8.25 13.16
CA ILE A 657 14.40 7.04 13.25
C ILE A 657 15.04 6.68 11.90
N TYR A 658 14.45 7.12 10.79
CA TYR A 658 14.94 6.89 9.43
C TYR A 658 15.95 7.97 9.04
N ASN A 659 16.99 8.13 9.86
CA ASN A 659 17.99 9.18 9.70
C ASN A 659 19.25 8.69 8.98
N TRP A 660 20.07 9.65 8.55
CA TRP A 660 21.32 9.37 7.85
C TRP A 660 22.34 8.57 8.69
N ARG A 661 22.28 8.62 10.04
CA ARG A 661 23.24 7.88 10.89
C ARG A 661 23.03 6.38 10.77
N VAL A 662 21.79 5.92 10.68
CA VAL A 662 21.47 4.50 10.45
C VAL A 662 22.07 4.01 9.13
N ILE A 663 22.02 4.85 8.10
CA ILE A 663 22.49 4.51 6.75
C ILE A 663 24.01 4.60 6.68
N ALA A 664 24.61 5.61 7.28
CA ALA A 664 26.06 5.71 7.41
C ALA A 664 26.61 4.52 8.20
N LEU A 665 26.00 4.15 9.34
CA LEU A 665 26.36 2.97 10.12
C LEU A 665 26.25 1.69 9.29
N THR A 666 25.17 1.56 8.51
CA THR A 666 24.96 0.43 7.60
C THR A 666 26.04 0.38 6.53
N ALA A 667 26.27 1.49 5.82
CA ALA A 667 27.27 1.60 4.78
C ALA A 667 28.68 1.29 5.30
N SER A 668 29.03 1.78 6.51
CA SER A 668 30.29 1.49 7.18
C SER A 668 30.52 -0.01 7.33
N ALA A 669 29.54 -0.75 7.87
CA ALA A 669 29.65 -2.19 8.03
C ALA A 669 29.62 -2.93 6.68
N CYS A 670 28.84 -2.45 5.70
CA CYS A 670 28.74 -3.04 4.38
C CYS A 670 30.03 -2.90 3.53
N PHE A 671 31.02 -2.08 3.93
CA PHE A 671 32.35 -2.12 3.31
C PHE A 671 33.03 -3.48 3.48
N ALA A 672 32.65 -4.30 4.47
CA ALA A 672 33.09 -5.70 4.54
C ALA A 672 32.56 -6.54 3.37
N GLY A 673 31.35 -6.25 2.88
CA GLY A 673 30.79 -6.84 1.67
C GLY A 673 31.53 -6.38 0.41
N ALA A 674 31.84 -5.08 0.34
CA ALA A 674 32.66 -4.53 -0.74
C ALA A 674 34.08 -5.13 -0.77
N LEU A 675 34.73 -5.33 0.39
CA LEU A 675 36.00 -6.05 0.49
C LEU A 675 35.91 -7.43 -0.16
N PHE A 676 34.88 -8.21 0.15
CA PHE A 676 34.67 -9.51 -0.49
C PHE A 676 34.49 -9.39 -2.00
N GLY A 677 33.64 -8.46 -2.45
CA GLY A 677 33.44 -8.22 -3.88
C GLY A 677 34.73 -7.86 -4.61
N VAL A 678 35.51 -6.95 -4.03
CA VAL A 678 36.74 -6.41 -4.63
C VAL A 678 37.82 -7.48 -4.73
N ASP A 679 38.08 -8.26 -3.68
CA ASP A 679 39.04 -9.37 -3.77
C ASP A 679 38.63 -10.37 -4.86
N ALA A 680 37.37 -10.82 -4.84
CA ALA A 680 36.88 -11.82 -5.78
C ALA A 680 36.96 -11.33 -7.23
N GLY A 681 36.81 -10.02 -7.45
CA GLY A 681 36.95 -9.40 -8.76
C GLY A 681 38.40 -9.20 -9.21
N ILE A 682 39.30 -8.80 -8.30
CA ILE A 682 40.69 -8.50 -8.61
C ILE A 682 41.43 -9.77 -9.00
N ILE A 683 41.33 -10.83 -8.20
CA ILE A 683 42.15 -12.03 -8.38
C ILE A 683 41.93 -12.68 -9.76
N GLY A 684 40.69 -12.70 -10.25
CA GLY A 684 40.37 -13.29 -11.54
C GLY A 684 41.02 -12.56 -12.72
N GLY A 685 41.06 -11.23 -12.69
CA GLY A 685 41.75 -10.45 -13.72
C GLY A 685 43.26 -10.51 -13.59
N VAL A 686 43.80 -10.44 -12.37
CA VAL A 686 45.25 -10.52 -12.11
C VAL A 686 45.84 -11.85 -12.59
N LEU A 687 45.15 -12.97 -12.41
CA LEU A 687 45.59 -14.28 -12.90
C LEU A 687 45.69 -14.35 -14.43
N ALA A 688 44.91 -13.54 -15.15
CA ALA A 688 44.91 -13.48 -16.61
C ALA A 688 45.98 -12.51 -17.18
N MET A 689 46.60 -11.67 -16.33
CA MET A 689 47.59 -10.68 -16.77
C MET A 689 48.94 -11.34 -17.11
N PRO A 690 49.54 -11.02 -18.27
CA PRO A 690 50.82 -11.61 -18.69
C PRO A 690 51.98 -11.36 -17.72
N ASP A 691 52.08 -10.14 -17.16
CA ASP A 691 53.18 -9.78 -16.25
C ASP A 691 53.11 -10.56 -14.93
N PHE A 692 51.90 -10.82 -14.41
CA PHE A 692 51.71 -11.65 -13.22
C PHE A 692 52.12 -13.11 -13.50
N GLN A 693 51.69 -13.66 -14.64
CA GLN A 693 52.03 -15.03 -15.03
C GLN A 693 53.55 -15.23 -15.21
N ARG A 694 54.26 -14.21 -15.71
CA ARG A 694 55.72 -14.22 -15.85
C ARG A 694 56.42 -14.20 -14.49
N GLU A 695 56.03 -13.27 -13.60
CA GLU A 695 56.72 -13.07 -12.31
C GLU A 695 56.53 -14.25 -11.34
N PHE A 696 55.34 -14.84 -11.30
CA PHE A 696 55.03 -15.98 -10.43
C PHE A 696 55.33 -17.35 -11.08
N GLY A 697 55.94 -17.36 -12.27
CA GLY A 697 56.40 -18.56 -12.95
C GLY A 697 55.27 -19.50 -13.41
N LEU A 698 54.12 -18.93 -13.80
CA LEU A 698 53.00 -19.70 -14.38
C LEU A 698 53.28 -20.11 -15.83
N ASN A 699 54.07 -19.34 -16.58
CA ASN A 699 54.36 -19.61 -18.01
C ASN A 699 55.39 -20.73 -18.24
N ASN A 700 56.19 -21.06 -17.23
CA ASN A 700 57.30 -22.03 -17.33
C ASN A 700 56.92 -23.43 -16.81
N ARG A 701 55.62 -23.70 -16.64
CA ARG A 701 55.09 -24.94 -16.04
C ARG A 701 54.20 -25.68 -17.04
N SER A 702 54.04 -26.98 -16.84
CA SER A 702 53.03 -27.77 -17.59
C SER A 702 51.64 -27.20 -17.36
N ASP A 703 50.73 -27.38 -18.32
CA ASP A 703 49.37 -26.83 -18.24
C ASP A 703 48.63 -27.27 -16.97
N GLN A 704 48.81 -28.53 -16.58
CA GLN A 704 48.23 -29.08 -15.35
C GLN A 704 48.81 -28.41 -14.10
N ALA A 705 50.12 -28.24 -14.03
CA ALA A 705 50.77 -27.55 -12.91
C ALA A 705 50.39 -26.06 -12.85
N ARG A 706 50.13 -25.42 -14.01
CA ARG A 706 49.64 -24.05 -14.10
C ARG A 706 48.20 -23.93 -13.59
N ALA A 707 47.30 -24.81 -14.02
CA ALA A 707 45.92 -24.87 -13.54
C ALA A 707 45.86 -25.14 -12.03
N ASP A 708 46.69 -26.05 -11.53
CA ASP A 708 46.78 -26.34 -10.10
C ASP A 708 47.28 -25.16 -9.28
N LEU A 709 48.32 -24.47 -9.77
CA LEU A 709 48.88 -23.28 -9.12
C LEU A 709 47.86 -22.13 -9.10
N ALA A 710 47.18 -21.86 -10.22
CA ALA A 710 46.11 -20.86 -10.29
C ALA A 710 44.96 -21.20 -9.32
N GLY A 711 44.57 -22.47 -9.24
CA GLY A 711 43.60 -22.96 -8.26
C GLY A 711 44.04 -22.72 -6.81
N ASN A 712 45.31 -23.02 -6.48
CA ASN A 712 45.87 -22.79 -5.14
C ASN A 712 45.92 -21.31 -4.77
N LEU A 713 46.31 -20.45 -5.72
CA LEU A 713 46.40 -19.00 -5.52
C LEU A 713 45.05 -18.38 -5.18
N VAL A 714 43.97 -18.82 -5.83
CA VAL A 714 42.60 -18.42 -5.46
C VAL A 714 42.24 -19.00 -4.10
N THR A 715 42.30 -20.34 -3.96
CA THR A 715 41.68 -21.09 -2.84
C THR A 715 42.30 -20.89 -1.47
N THR A 716 43.53 -20.38 -1.40
CA THR A 716 44.18 -20.07 -0.13
C THR A 716 43.43 -18.99 0.67
N MET A 717 42.76 -18.06 -0.02
CA MET A 717 41.90 -17.09 0.64
C MET A 717 40.67 -17.77 1.26
N GLN A 718 39.99 -18.65 0.51
CA GLN A 718 38.83 -19.38 1.02
C GLN A 718 39.21 -20.23 2.24
N ALA A 719 40.42 -20.82 2.25
CA ALA A 719 40.92 -21.55 3.42
C ALA A 719 41.04 -20.64 4.67
N GLY A 720 41.54 -19.41 4.49
CA GLY A 720 41.50 -18.37 5.52
C GLY A 720 40.07 -18.02 5.94
N ALA A 721 39.16 -17.87 4.98
CA ALA A 721 37.76 -17.52 5.24
C ALA A 721 37.00 -18.57 6.05
N ILE A 722 37.31 -19.85 5.85
CA ILE A 722 36.80 -20.94 6.70
C ILE A 722 37.22 -20.73 8.16
N GLY A 723 38.50 -20.42 8.39
CA GLY A 723 39.02 -20.11 9.73
C GLY A 723 38.39 -18.83 10.32
N GLY A 724 38.24 -17.79 9.50
CA GLY A 724 37.61 -16.52 9.87
C GLY A 724 36.16 -16.69 10.31
N ALA A 725 35.38 -17.46 9.54
CA ALA A 725 33.98 -17.76 9.86
C ALA A 725 33.85 -18.48 11.21
N LEU A 726 34.69 -19.48 11.49
CA LEU A 726 34.67 -20.23 12.74
C LEU A 726 35.10 -19.40 13.96
N LEU A 727 36.15 -18.57 13.82
CA LEU A 727 36.70 -17.80 14.93
C LEU A 727 35.90 -16.53 15.24
N SER A 728 35.13 -16.02 14.26
CA SER A 728 34.42 -14.74 14.38
C SER A 728 33.28 -14.75 15.41
N SER A 729 32.45 -15.80 15.43
CA SER A 729 31.30 -15.89 16.35
C SER A 729 31.69 -15.80 17.83
N PRO A 730 32.59 -16.67 18.37
CA PRO A 730 32.95 -16.61 19.78
C PRO A 730 33.67 -15.31 20.14
N PHE A 731 34.40 -14.72 19.20
CA PHE A 731 35.06 -13.43 19.40
C PHE A 731 34.04 -12.28 19.49
N ALA A 732 33.05 -12.24 18.60
CA ALA A 732 32.02 -11.22 18.55
C ALA A 732 31.08 -11.26 19.75
N ASP A 733 30.78 -12.46 20.26
CA ASP A 733 30.00 -12.62 21.49
C ASP A 733 30.80 -12.15 22.71
N ARG A 734 32.12 -12.38 22.72
CA ARG A 734 32.99 -11.99 23.84
C ARG A 734 33.34 -10.51 23.88
N LYS A 735 33.73 -9.92 22.75
CA LYS A 735 34.27 -8.56 22.69
C LYS A 735 33.33 -7.54 22.04
N GLY A 736 32.23 -7.97 21.43
CA GLY A 736 31.31 -7.11 20.69
C GLY A 736 31.54 -7.18 19.18
N ARG A 737 30.63 -6.57 18.42
CA ARG A 737 30.60 -6.65 16.96
C ARG A 737 31.59 -5.64 16.36
N LYS A 738 31.73 -4.46 16.97
CA LYS A 738 32.64 -3.40 16.49
C LYS A 738 34.12 -3.83 16.52
N PRO A 739 34.67 -4.33 17.64
CA PRO A 739 36.07 -4.80 17.66
C PRO A 739 36.32 -5.94 16.68
N ALA A 740 35.33 -6.80 16.45
CA ALA A 740 35.41 -7.88 15.48
C ALA A 740 35.50 -7.34 14.04
N LEU A 741 34.67 -6.36 13.66
CA LEU A 741 34.74 -5.70 12.35
C LEU A 741 36.04 -4.89 12.15
N LEU A 742 36.58 -4.29 13.20
CA LEU A 742 37.91 -3.65 13.14
C LEU A 742 39.02 -4.66 12.89
N LEU A 743 38.94 -5.85 13.51
CA LEU A 743 39.89 -6.94 13.26
C LEU A 743 39.79 -7.45 11.81
N VAL A 744 38.57 -7.54 11.27
CA VAL A 744 38.33 -7.85 9.83
C VAL A 744 39.03 -6.83 8.94
N ALA A 745 38.90 -5.55 9.25
CA ALA A 745 39.54 -4.49 8.48
C ALA A 745 41.08 -4.56 8.55
N ILE A 746 41.65 -4.80 9.74
CA ILE A 746 43.10 -4.93 9.92
C ILE A 746 43.64 -6.12 9.13
N THR A 747 43.01 -7.30 9.27
CA THR A 747 43.45 -8.53 8.60
C THR A 747 43.30 -8.42 7.08
N GLY A 748 42.20 -7.84 6.59
CA GLY A 748 42.01 -7.54 5.16
C GLY A 748 43.07 -6.59 4.62
N PHE A 749 43.36 -5.48 5.32
CA PHE A 749 44.35 -4.50 4.89
C PHE A 749 45.77 -5.08 4.83
N ILE A 750 46.21 -5.77 5.89
CA ILE A 750 47.54 -6.39 5.96
C ILE A 750 47.66 -7.47 4.89
N GLY A 751 46.66 -8.34 4.75
CA GLY A 751 46.64 -9.39 3.75
C GLY A 751 46.73 -8.83 2.33
N GLY A 752 45.97 -7.78 2.04
CA GLY A 752 45.94 -7.16 0.71
C GLY A 752 47.25 -6.47 0.32
N ILE A 753 47.84 -5.70 1.24
CA ILE A 753 49.16 -5.05 1.04
C ILE A 753 50.26 -6.10 0.86
N MET A 754 50.24 -7.17 1.66
CA MET A 754 51.27 -8.22 1.57
C MET A 754 51.23 -8.96 0.23
N GLN A 755 50.06 -9.12 -0.38
CA GLN A 755 49.95 -9.67 -1.73
C GLN A 755 50.47 -8.70 -2.79
N ALA A 756 50.12 -7.42 -2.69
CA ALA A 756 50.56 -6.39 -3.63
C ALA A 756 52.10 -6.28 -3.65
N PHE A 757 52.76 -6.39 -2.50
CA PHE A 757 54.22 -6.32 -2.35
C PHE A 757 54.90 -7.69 -2.20
N SER A 758 54.31 -8.74 -2.76
CA SER A 758 54.89 -10.09 -2.71
C SER A 758 56.08 -10.28 -3.66
N TYR A 759 56.29 -9.37 -4.64
CA TYR A 759 57.42 -9.37 -5.59
C TYR A 759 57.75 -10.76 -6.19
N GLY A 760 56.73 -11.55 -6.54
CA GLY A 760 56.90 -12.89 -7.14
C GLY A 760 57.13 -14.02 -6.13
N HIS A 761 57.25 -13.74 -4.82
CA HIS A 761 57.35 -14.76 -3.79
C HIS A 761 55.98 -15.38 -3.48
N LEU A 762 55.78 -16.63 -3.95
CA LEU A 762 54.54 -17.39 -3.74
C LEU A 762 54.16 -17.54 -2.26
N SER A 763 55.13 -17.70 -1.37
CA SER A 763 54.87 -17.83 0.08
C SER A 763 54.24 -16.57 0.67
N ALA A 764 54.81 -15.40 0.38
CA ALA A 764 54.26 -14.12 0.85
C ALA A 764 52.85 -13.88 0.30
N PHE A 765 52.61 -14.24 -0.96
CA PHE A 765 51.29 -14.16 -1.58
C PHE A 765 50.27 -15.09 -0.91
N TYR A 766 50.62 -16.35 -0.63
CA TYR A 766 49.75 -17.29 0.07
C TYR A 766 49.41 -16.86 1.50
N ILE A 767 50.41 -16.43 2.26
CA ILE A 767 50.17 -15.91 3.62
C ILE A 767 49.26 -14.69 3.55
N GLY A 768 49.47 -13.81 2.56
CA GLY A 768 48.64 -12.62 2.36
C GLY A 768 47.18 -12.97 2.06
N ARG A 769 46.95 -13.92 1.14
CA ARG A 769 45.62 -14.45 0.83
C ARG A 769 44.96 -15.09 2.05
N PHE A 770 45.70 -15.88 2.83
CA PHE A 770 45.17 -16.54 4.02
C PHE A 770 44.76 -15.52 5.11
N ILE A 771 45.60 -14.51 5.37
CA ILE A 771 45.31 -13.46 6.36
C ILE A 771 44.12 -12.61 5.91
N GLU A 772 44.06 -12.22 4.64
CA GLU A 772 42.89 -11.50 4.09
C GLU A 772 41.62 -12.36 4.21
N GLY A 773 41.73 -13.65 3.89
CA GLY A 773 40.67 -14.63 4.04
C GLY A 773 40.09 -14.68 5.45
N LEU A 774 40.94 -14.68 6.50
CA LEU A 774 40.48 -14.65 7.90
C LEU A 774 39.54 -13.47 8.17
N GLY A 775 39.90 -12.29 7.66
CA GLY A 775 39.05 -11.10 7.77
C GLY A 775 37.77 -11.24 6.95
N LEU A 776 37.89 -11.64 5.70
CA LEU A 776 36.77 -11.72 4.76
C LEU A 776 35.70 -12.72 5.23
N GLY A 777 36.11 -13.92 5.67
CA GLY A 777 35.21 -14.92 6.23
C GLY A 777 34.48 -14.43 7.47
N ALA A 778 35.18 -13.77 8.39
CA ALA A 778 34.57 -13.15 9.56
C ALA A 778 33.61 -12.01 9.17
N GLY A 779 33.98 -11.18 8.19
CA GLY A 779 33.18 -10.06 7.71
C GLY A 779 31.82 -10.47 7.14
N THR A 780 31.75 -11.60 6.42
CA THR A 780 30.48 -12.09 5.85
C THR A 780 29.42 -12.45 6.88
N MET A 781 29.80 -12.79 8.11
CA MET A 781 28.88 -13.03 9.20
C MET A 781 28.66 -11.76 10.04
N LEU A 782 29.73 -11.03 10.35
CA LEU A 782 29.70 -9.90 11.28
C LEU A 782 28.96 -8.69 10.72
N ALA A 783 29.15 -8.36 9.44
CA ALA A 783 28.56 -7.14 8.87
C ALA A 783 27.03 -7.21 8.79
N PRO A 784 26.40 -8.27 8.24
CA PRO A 784 24.94 -8.39 8.26
C PRO A 784 24.37 -8.41 9.68
N THR A 785 25.05 -9.08 10.61
CA THR A 785 24.64 -9.14 12.03
C THR A 785 24.64 -7.74 12.65
N TYR A 786 25.75 -7.00 12.52
CA TYR A 786 25.87 -5.64 13.05
C TYR A 786 24.84 -4.69 12.44
N VAL A 787 24.62 -4.75 11.12
CA VAL A 787 23.57 -3.97 10.46
C VAL A 787 22.21 -4.32 11.05
N SER A 788 21.86 -5.60 11.15
CA SER A 788 20.54 -6.03 11.62
C SER A 788 20.22 -5.59 13.05
N GLU A 789 21.23 -5.60 13.94
CA GLU A 789 21.09 -5.24 15.35
C GLU A 789 20.98 -3.73 15.60
N ASN A 790 21.51 -2.91 14.69
CA ASN A 790 21.44 -1.44 14.77
C ASN A 790 20.27 -0.86 13.94
N SER A 791 19.71 -1.64 13.02
CA SER A 791 18.65 -1.18 12.10
C SER A 791 17.26 -1.14 12.76
N PRO A 792 16.43 -0.13 12.44
CA PRO A 792 15.01 -0.13 12.79
C PRO A 792 14.30 -1.34 12.18
N ARG A 793 13.32 -1.89 12.90
CA ARG A 793 12.57 -3.09 12.49
C ARG A 793 11.98 -2.99 11.08
N ALA A 794 11.46 -1.82 10.72
CA ALA A 794 10.71 -1.63 9.48
C ALA A 794 11.58 -1.69 8.21
N ILE A 795 12.82 -1.20 8.27
CA ILE A 795 13.74 -1.12 7.11
C ILE A 795 14.93 -2.09 7.21
N ARG A 796 14.98 -2.92 8.26
CA ARG A 796 16.09 -3.86 8.52
C ARG A 796 16.42 -4.75 7.33
N GLY A 797 15.40 -5.34 6.68
CA GLY A 797 15.60 -6.23 5.54
C GLY A 797 16.27 -5.52 4.36
N PHE A 798 15.86 -4.29 4.07
CA PHE A 798 16.47 -3.46 3.03
C PHE A 798 17.93 -3.10 3.36
N LEU A 799 18.19 -2.68 4.60
CA LEU A 799 19.55 -2.31 5.05
C LEU A 799 20.50 -3.51 5.03
N VAL A 800 20.02 -4.71 5.38
CA VAL A 800 20.80 -5.94 5.23
C VAL A 800 21.05 -6.26 3.76
N GLY A 801 20.06 -6.03 2.87
CA GLY A 801 20.23 -6.17 1.42
C GLY A 801 21.32 -5.26 0.82
N PHE A 802 21.60 -4.13 1.47
CA PHE A 802 22.68 -3.21 1.07
C PHE A 802 24.08 -3.85 1.13
N PHE A 803 24.29 -4.86 1.99
CA PHE A 803 25.52 -5.66 2.01
C PHE A 803 25.74 -6.38 0.67
N GLN A 804 24.69 -7.01 0.13
CA GLN A 804 24.76 -7.72 -1.14
C GLN A 804 25.02 -6.75 -2.30
N LEU A 805 24.40 -5.57 -2.26
CA LEU A 805 24.62 -4.53 -3.26
C LEU A 805 26.09 -4.07 -3.29
N LEU A 806 26.68 -3.81 -2.12
CA LEU A 806 28.09 -3.37 -2.02
C LEU A 806 29.07 -4.48 -2.38
N LEU A 807 28.71 -5.74 -2.17
CA LEU A 807 29.47 -6.89 -2.68
C LEU A 807 29.52 -6.89 -4.21
N VAL A 808 28.37 -6.80 -4.89
CA VAL A 808 28.37 -6.82 -6.37
C VAL A 808 28.99 -5.55 -6.97
N LEU A 809 28.80 -4.40 -6.32
CA LEU A 809 29.42 -3.13 -6.71
C LEU A 809 30.96 -3.16 -6.53
N GLY A 810 31.44 -3.76 -5.44
CA GLY A 810 32.86 -3.99 -5.21
C GLY A 810 33.47 -4.85 -6.31
N GLY A 811 32.81 -5.96 -6.68
CA GLY A 811 33.24 -6.81 -7.78
C GLY A 811 33.27 -6.10 -9.13
N MET A 812 32.25 -5.32 -9.46
CA MET A 812 32.23 -4.49 -10.68
C MET A 812 33.40 -3.50 -10.70
N THR A 813 33.66 -2.82 -9.60
CA THR A 813 34.76 -1.85 -9.48
C THR A 813 36.11 -2.54 -9.69
N ALA A 814 36.30 -3.71 -9.09
CA ALA A 814 37.49 -4.54 -9.27
C ALA A 814 37.72 -4.96 -10.73
N TYR A 815 36.68 -5.36 -11.46
CA TYR A 815 36.79 -5.72 -12.88
C TYR A 815 37.29 -4.53 -13.73
N PHE A 816 36.76 -3.32 -13.47
CA PHE A 816 37.23 -2.12 -14.16
C PHE A 816 38.63 -1.67 -13.73
N ILE A 817 39.02 -1.87 -12.46
CA ILE A 817 40.38 -1.60 -12.00
C ILE A 817 41.38 -2.50 -12.76
N ASN A 818 41.09 -3.79 -12.89
CA ASN A 818 41.93 -4.72 -13.65
C ASN A 818 42.05 -4.30 -15.12
N TYR A 819 40.93 -3.96 -15.76
CA TYR A 819 40.90 -3.48 -17.14
C TYR A 819 41.73 -2.19 -17.32
N GLY A 820 41.50 -1.20 -16.46
CA GLY A 820 42.21 0.08 -16.50
C GLY A 820 43.71 -0.06 -16.23
N SER A 821 44.09 -0.97 -15.32
CA SER A 821 45.49 -1.26 -15.01
C SER A 821 46.22 -1.89 -16.19
N LEU A 822 45.60 -2.85 -16.89
CA LEU A 822 46.19 -3.47 -18.09
C LEU A 822 46.40 -2.46 -19.23
N LEU A 823 45.50 -1.48 -19.37
CA LEU A 823 45.58 -0.46 -20.42
C LEU A 823 46.66 0.61 -20.19
N HIS A 824 46.83 1.06 -18.94
CA HIS A 824 47.56 2.30 -18.66
C HIS A 824 48.86 2.10 -17.87
N LEU A 825 49.05 0.95 -17.22
CA LEU A 825 50.20 0.72 -16.33
C LEU A 825 51.20 -0.27 -16.94
N PRO A 826 52.50 0.09 -17.01
CA PRO A 826 53.54 -0.81 -17.52
C PRO A 826 54.16 -1.70 -16.43
N GLY A 827 54.52 -2.93 -16.81
CA GLY A 827 55.40 -3.80 -16.03
C GLY A 827 54.75 -4.39 -14.76
N LYS A 828 55.48 -4.40 -13.64
CA LYS A 828 54.97 -5.00 -12.39
C LYS A 828 53.78 -4.23 -11.81
N ALA A 829 53.64 -2.95 -12.12
CA ALA A 829 52.53 -2.12 -11.66
C ALA A 829 51.16 -2.64 -12.13
N THR A 830 51.11 -3.38 -13.25
CA THR A 830 49.89 -3.91 -13.86
C THR A 830 49.12 -4.88 -12.95
N TRP A 831 49.80 -5.64 -12.09
CA TRP A 831 49.15 -6.53 -11.12
C TRP A 831 49.27 -6.05 -9.68
N MET A 832 50.33 -5.28 -9.36
CA MET A 832 50.54 -4.74 -8.01
C MET A 832 49.51 -3.66 -7.65
N VAL A 833 49.16 -2.76 -8.60
CA VAL A 833 48.22 -1.68 -8.34
C VAL A 833 46.81 -2.22 -8.06
N PRO A 834 46.24 -3.12 -8.87
CA PRO A 834 44.95 -3.74 -8.54
C PRO A 834 44.95 -4.40 -7.15
N LEU A 835 45.93 -5.25 -6.85
CA LEU A 835 46.04 -5.88 -5.52
C LEU A 835 46.23 -4.86 -4.38
N GLY A 836 46.92 -3.75 -4.64
CA GLY A 836 47.05 -2.66 -3.67
C GLY A 836 45.72 -1.92 -3.45
N CYS A 837 44.95 -1.71 -4.53
CA CYS A 837 43.62 -1.10 -4.46
C CYS A 837 42.63 -1.94 -3.66
N GLN A 838 42.82 -3.27 -3.56
CA GLN A 838 41.97 -4.13 -2.72
C GLN A 838 42.00 -3.71 -1.25
N SER A 839 43.11 -3.12 -0.79
CA SER A 839 43.28 -2.61 0.58
C SER A 839 42.51 -1.32 0.86
N ILE A 840 41.91 -0.67 -0.14
CA ILE A 840 41.12 0.55 0.05
C ILE A 840 39.83 0.24 0.82
N CYS A 841 39.09 -0.81 0.46
CA CYS A 841 37.86 -1.22 1.15
C CYS A 841 38.06 -1.52 2.65
N PRO A 842 39.06 -2.33 3.07
CA PRO A 842 39.33 -2.56 4.48
C PRO A 842 39.83 -1.29 5.19
N ALA A 843 40.57 -0.40 4.53
CA ALA A 843 40.93 0.89 5.12
C ALA A 843 39.69 1.76 5.39
N LEU A 844 38.76 1.84 4.43
CA LEU A 844 37.48 2.54 4.59
C LEU A 844 36.62 1.91 5.69
N LEU A 845 36.56 0.57 5.76
CA LEU A 845 35.91 -0.16 6.85
C LEU A 845 36.55 0.22 8.20
N PHE A 846 37.87 0.23 8.32
CA PHE A 846 38.56 0.57 9.57
C PHE A 846 38.24 2.01 10.02
N ILE A 847 38.43 2.98 9.13
CA ILE A 847 38.22 4.40 9.43
C ILE A 847 36.76 4.67 9.79
N SER A 848 35.82 4.14 9.01
CA SER A 848 34.39 4.35 9.25
C SER A 848 33.91 3.67 10.54
N MET A 849 34.42 2.48 10.84
CA MET A 849 34.00 1.71 12.02
C MET A 849 34.51 2.30 13.34
N ILE A 850 35.59 3.09 13.34
CA ILE A 850 36.05 3.83 14.53
C ILE A 850 34.96 4.76 15.06
N PHE A 851 34.25 5.45 14.15
CA PHE A 851 33.20 6.41 14.49
C PHE A 851 31.83 5.76 14.77
N CYS A 852 31.65 4.48 14.47
CA CYS A 852 30.38 3.79 14.69
C CYS A 852 30.26 3.30 16.15
N PRO A 853 29.04 3.29 16.74
CA PRO A 853 28.81 2.74 18.07
C PRO A 853 28.86 1.21 18.09
N GLU A 854 28.91 0.61 19.27
CA GLU A 854 28.73 -0.84 19.42
C GLU A 854 27.25 -1.21 19.29
N SER A 855 26.96 -2.47 18.96
CA SER A 855 25.58 -2.98 18.88
C SER A 855 24.80 -2.78 20.20
N PRO A 856 23.62 -2.14 20.18
CA PRO A 856 22.79 -1.94 21.38
C PRO A 856 22.32 -3.28 21.95
N ARG A 857 22.01 -4.26 21.08
CA ARG A 857 21.64 -5.62 21.50
C ARG A 857 22.78 -6.32 22.25
N TRP A 858 24.02 -6.17 21.79
CA TRP A 858 25.17 -6.76 22.49
C TRP A 858 25.42 -6.10 23.85
N LEU A 859 25.32 -4.76 23.93
CA LEU A 859 25.44 -4.03 25.20
C LEU A 859 24.36 -4.47 26.21
N ALA A 860 23.11 -4.62 25.74
CA ALA A 860 22.01 -5.13 26.54
C ALA A 860 22.25 -6.59 27.01
N SER A 861 22.81 -7.45 26.15
CA SER A 861 23.15 -8.84 26.52
C SER A 861 24.23 -8.95 27.62
N ARG A 862 25.02 -7.87 27.80
CA ARG A 862 26.03 -7.71 28.86
C ARG A 862 25.50 -6.98 30.08
N ASP A 863 24.19 -6.83 30.19
CA ASP A 863 23.49 -6.10 31.25
C ASP A 863 23.89 -4.61 31.36
N GLN A 864 24.45 -4.02 30.28
CA GLN A 864 24.82 -2.60 30.19
C GLN A 864 23.68 -1.76 29.59
N TRP A 865 22.53 -1.75 30.27
CA TRP A 865 21.27 -1.14 29.79
C TRP A 865 21.37 0.37 29.53
N GLU A 866 22.09 1.10 30.37
CA GLU A 866 22.28 2.56 30.21
C GLU A 866 23.01 2.89 28.90
N LYS A 867 24.09 2.15 28.60
CA LYS A 867 24.85 2.33 27.35
C LYS A 867 24.05 1.87 26.14
N ALA A 868 23.28 0.78 26.26
CA ALA A 868 22.39 0.32 25.21
C ALA A 868 21.35 1.40 24.87
N GLY A 869 20.73 2.03 25.88
CA GLY A 869 19.80 3.14 25.71
C GLY A 869 20.44 4.39 25.11
N ALA A 870 21.66 4.75 25.54
CA ALA A 870 22.41 5.87 24.97
C ALA A 870 22.76 5.65 23.49
N VAL A 871 23.20 4.45 23.11
CA VAL A 871 23.46 4.10 21.71
C VAL A 871 22.18 4.13 20.89
N LEU A 872 21.09 3.56 21.41
CA LEU A 872 19.80 3.54 20.71
C LEU A 872 19.28 4.97 20.50
N SER A 873 19.40 5.84 21.51
CA SER A 873 19.09 7.26 21.43
C SER A 873 19.93 7.99 20.38
N ASP A 874 21.24 7.73 20.33
CA ASP A 874 22.14 8.35 19.36
C ASP A 874 21.84 7.91 17.92
N VAL A 875 21.62 6.60 17.72
CA VAL A 875 21.33 6.03 16.39
C VAL A 875 19.94 6.41 15.90
N ARG A 876 18.92 6.43 16.77
CA ARG A 876 17.53 6.79 16.43
C ARG A 876 17.28 8.30 16.41
N LYS A 877 18.19 9.12 16.96
CA LYS A 877 18.03 10.58 17.15
C LYS A 877 16.77 10.97 17.94
N LEU A 878 16.42 10.16 18.94
CA LEU A 878 15.32 10.42 19.87
C LEU A 878 15.87 10.45 21.29
N PRO A 879 15.32 11.25 22.22
CA PRO A 879 15.77 11.25 23.61
C PRO A 879 15.53 9.88 24.25
N VAL A 880 16.39 9.48 25.20
CA VAL A 880 16.35 8.16 25.86
C VAL A 880 14.96 7.89 26.47
N ASP A 881 14.29 8.92 26.98
CA ASP A 881 12.97 8.81 27.63
C ASP A 881 11.78 8.76 26.65
N HIS A 882 12.04 8.84 25.34
CA HIS A 882 10.99 8.78 24.33
C HIS A 882 10.28 7.42 24.34
N ALA A 883 8.95 7.41 24.28
CA ALA A 883 8.12 6.20 24.36
C ALA A 883 8.57 5.09 23.40
N TYR A 884 8.93 5.45 22.15
CA TYR A 884 9.46 4.51 21.17
C TYR A 884 10.77 3.82 21.61
N ILE A 885 11.72 4.57 22.19
CA ILE A 885 13.00 4.01 22.67
C ILE A 885 12.77 3.15 23.90
N GLN A 886 11.91 3.59 24.81
CA GLN A 886 11.55 2.82 26.00
C GLN A 886 10.86 1.50 25.62
N GLN A 887 9.99 1.54 24.61
CA GLN A 887 9.38 0.34 24.05
C GLN A 887 10.43 -0.58 23.40
N GLU A 888 11.32 -0.06 22.55
CA GLU A 888 12.37 -0.87 21.89
C GLU A 888 13.35 -1.47 22.93
N LEU A 889 13.68 -0.74 24.00
CA LEU A 889 14.48 -1.24 25.13
C LEU A 889 13.75 -2.31 25.95
N LEU A 890 12.45 -2.11 26.21
CA LEU A 890 11.63 -3.10 26.90
C LEU A 890 11.50 -4.38 26.08
N GLU A 891 11.25 -4.27 24.77
CA GLU A 891 11.22 -5.39 23.83
C GLU A 891 12.57 -6.14 23.82
N LEU A 892 13.70 -5.41 23.77
CA LEU A 892 15.03 -6.00 23.88
C LEU A 892 15.24 -6.71 25.22
N LYS A 893 14.76 -6.13 26.32
CA LYS A 893 14.84 -6.74 27.65
C LYS A 893 14.05 -8.03 27.73
N THR A 894 12.80 -8.00 27.30
CA THR A 894 11.94 -9.20 27.27
C THR A 894 12.55 -10.30 26.39
N GLN A 895 13.10 -9.96 25.21
CA GLN A 895 13.77 -10.92 24.33
C GLN A 895 15.01 -11.53 24.99
N ILE A 896 15.87 -10.71 25.60
CA ILE A 896 17.10 -11.19 26.24
C ILE A 896 16.77 -12.02 27.49
N ASP A 897 15.77 -11.63 28.28
CA ASP A 897 15.36 -12.37 29.46
C ASP A 897 14.75 -13.74 29.08
N GLN A 898 13.96 -13.79 27.99
CA GLN A 898 13.49 -15.05 27.41
C GLN A 898 14.65 -15.90 26.89
N GLU A 899 15.61 -15.30 26.17
CA GLU A 899 16.81 -15.99 25.70
C GLU A 899 17.63 -16.53 26.88
N LYS A 900 17.86 -15.75 27.93
CA LYS A 900 18.56 -16.16 29.15
C LYS A 900 17.82 -17.26 29.89
N ALA A 901 16.50 -17.16 30.06
CA ALA A 901 15.68 -18.18 30.72
C ALA A 901 15.70 -19.51 29.95
N VAL A 902 15.74 -19.46 28.62
CA VAL A 902 15.88 -20.64 27.75
C VAL A 902 17.33 -21.16 27.73
N MET A 903 18.33 -20.29 27.85
CA MET A 903 19.77 -20.61 27.73
C MET A 903 20.47 -20.94 29.06
N GLN A 904 19.75 -21.00 30.18
CA GLN A 904 20.31 -21.11 31.54
C GLN A 904 21.27 -22.30 31.81
N ASP A 905 21.49 -23.22 30.85
CA ASP A 905 22.41 -24.36 31.01
C ASP A 905 23.19 -24.84 29.75
N THR A 906 23.36 -24.03 28.69
CA THR A 906 23.92 -24.57 27.42
C THR A 906 25.11 -23.81 26.82
N GLY A 907 26.30 -24.44 26.86
CA GLY A 907 27.47 -24.03 26.09
C GLY A 907 27.38 -24.40 24.59
N PHE A 908 28.35 -23.93 23.78
CA PHE A 908 28.45 -24.21 22.33
C PHE A 908 28.20 -25.68 21.96
N TRP A 909 28.78 -26.61 22.74
CA TRP A 909 28.61 -28.05 22.54
C TRP A 909 27.20 -28.57 22.80
N ALA A 910 26.47 -27.95 23.74
CA ALA A 910 25.09 -28.32 24.02
C ALA A 910 24.15 -27.84 22.90
N LEU A 911 24.38 -26.63 22.37
CA LEU A 911 23.66 -26.12 21.19
C LEU A 911 23.90 -26.99 19.95
N GLN A 912 25.15 -27.41 19.73
CA GLN A 912 25.47 -28.31 18.63
C GLN A 912 24.82 -29.68 18.83
N LYS A 913 24.87 -30.24 20.04
CA LYS A 913 24.18 -31.50 20.36
C LYS A 913 22.69 -31.38 20.06
N GLU A 914 22.02 -30.35 20.58
CA GLU A 914 20.59 -30.09 20.35
C GLU A 914 20.23 -29.93 18.87
N CYS A 915 21.07 -29.23 18.10
CA CYS A 915 20.83 -29.02 16.67
C CYS A 915 20.85 -30.33 15.87
N TRP A 916 21.76 -31.25 16.20
CA TRP A 916 21.94 -32.50 15.45
C TRP A 916 21.20 -33.72 16.04
N THR A 917 20.87 -33.73 17.32
CA THR A 917 20.13 -34.84 17.96
C THR A 917 18.63 -34.71 17.77
N LEU A 918 18.08 -33.50 17.79
CA LEU A 918 16.65 -33.28 17.62
C LEU A 918 16.27 -33.36 16.13
N PRO A 919 15.33 -34.23 15.73
CA PRO A 919 15.08 -34.52 14.32
C PRO A 919 14.56 -33.31 13.52
N TRP A 920 13.83 -32.40 14.15
CA TRP A 920 13.33 -31.17 13.53
C TRP A 920 14.43 -30.12 13.33
N ASN A 921 15.25 -29.85 14.34
CA ASN A 921 16.39 -28.92 14.23
C ASN A 921 17.43 -29.45 13.23
N ARG A 922 17.62 -30.78 13.21
CA ARG A 922 18.48 -31.43 12.22
C ARG A 922 17.97 -31.23 10.79
N LYS A 923 16.67 -31.34 10.55
CA LYS A 923 16.09 -31.06 9.21
C LYS A 923 16.38 -29.62 8.78
N ARG A 924 16.28 -28.65 9.69
CA ARG A 924 16.59 -27.24 9.43
C ARG A 924 18.06 -27.02 9.12
N ALA A 925 18.96 -27.58 9.92
CA ALA A 925 20.40 -27.48 9.69
C ALA A 925 20.81 -28.16 8.37
N LEU A 926 20.24 -29.33 8.04
CA LEU A 926 20.47 -30.00 6.77
C LEU A 926 19.96 -29.19 5.57
N LEU A 927 18.82 -28.50 5.72
CA LEU A 927 18.29 -27.63 4.68
C LEU A 927 19.19 -26.41 4.44
N THR A 928 19.69 -25.79 5.53
CA THR A 928 20.72 -24.74 5.47
C THR A 928 21.98 -25.19 4.74
N VAL A 929 22.54 -26.32 5.16
CA VAL A 929 23.74 -26.90 4.53
C VAL A 929 23.47 -27.21 3.06
N GLY A 930 22.32 -27.82 2.75
CA GLY A 930 21.93 -28.18 1.38
C GLY A 930 21.79 -26.97 0.46
N ILE A 931 21.08 -25.92 0.87
CA ILE A 931 20.84 -24.72 0.04
C ILE A 931 22.15 -23.99 -0.24
N VAL A 932 22.98 -23.80 0.78
CA VAL A 932 24.27 -23.12 0.61
C VAL A 932 25.21 -23.93 -0.27
N THR A 933 25.22 -25.26 -0.10
CA THR A 933 25.99 -26.17 -0.96
C THR A 933 25.54 -26.03 -2.40
N LEU A 934 24.26 -26.24 -2.69
CA LEU A 934 23.70 -26.12 -4.04
C LEU A 934 23.97 -24.74 -4.66
N GLY A 935 23.89 -23.67 -3.86
CA GLY A 935 24.21 -22.32 -4.29
C GLY A 935 25.66 -22.15 -4.80
N GLN A 936 26.65 -22.79 -4.16
CA GLN A 936 28.04 -22.74 -4.64
C GLN A 936 28.27 -23.59 -5.90
N TRP A 937 27.60 -24.75 -5.99
CA TRP A 937 27.71 -25.66 -7.13
C TRP A 937 26.94 -25.19 -8.38
N THR A 938 26.29 -24.03 -8.33
CA THR A 938 25.71 -23.37 -9.51
C THR A 938 26.72 -23.05 -10.62
N GLY A 939 28.01 -22.94 -10.27
CA GLY A 939 29.06 -22.45 -11.18
C GLY A 939 29.32 -20.94 -11.10
N THR A 940 28.59 -20.20 -10.24
CA THR A 940 28.83 -18.76 -10.06
C THR A 940 30.23 -18.45 -9.53
N GLY A 941 30.75 -19.24 -8.59
CA GLY A 941 32.11 -19.07 -8.07
C GLY A 941 33.16 -19.23 -9.17
N ALA A 942 33.02 -20.29 -9.98
CA ALA A 942 33.86 -20.57 -11.14
C ALA A 942 33.92 -19.37 -12.10
N ILE A 943 32.75 -18.86 -12.49
CA ILE A 943 32.66 -17.70 -13.40
C ILE A 943 33.25 -16.45 -12.76
N ASN A 944 32.95 -16.16 -11.49
CA ASN A 944 33.46 -14.93 -10.86
C ASN A 944 34.99 -14.90 -10.76
N TYR A 945 35.63 -16.03 -10.43
CA TYR A 945 37.09 -16.10 -10.26
C TYR A 945 37.85 -16.34 -11.57
N TYR A 946 37.23 -16.95 -12.58
CA TYR A 946 37.92 -17.32 -13.83
C TYR A 946 37.25 -16.76 -15.09
N ALA A 947 36.39 -15.73 -14.96
CA ALA A 947 35.67 -15.10 -16.07
C ALA A 947 36.55 -14.72 -17.26
N PRO A 948 37.73 -14.09 -17.10
CA PRO A 948 38.57 -13.72 -18.25
C PRO A 948 39.02 -14.93 -19.06
N THR A 949 39.39 -16.02 -18.38
CA THR A 949 39.76 -17.29 -19.01
C THR A 949 38.56 -17.89 -19.74
N ILE A 950 37.39 -17.91 -19.09
CA ILE A 950 36.15 -18.41 -19.68
C ILE A 950 35.75 -17.61 -20.93
N PHE A 951 35.81 -16.28 -20.88
CA PHE A 951 35.48 -15.45 -22.04
C PHE A 951 36.47 -15.62 -23.19
N LYS A 952 37.74 -15.91 -22.88
CA LYS A 952 38.73 -16.27 -23.88
C LYS A 952 38.38 -17.60 -24.56
N ASP A 953 38.01 -18.61 -23.78
CA ASP A 953 37.58 -19.91 -24.30
C ASP A 953 36.30 -19.80 -25.17
N LEU A 954 35.46 -18.78 -24.95
CA LEU A 954 34.25 -18.52 -25.72
C LEU A 954 34.48 -17.75 -27.04
N GLY A 955 35.70 -17.29 -27.30
CA GLY A 955 36.09 -16.64 -28.55
C GLY A 955 36.59 -15.19 -28.44
N LEU A 956 36.90 -14.69 -27.23
CA LEU A 956 37.58 -13.40 -27.05
C LEU A 956 39.10 -13.58 -26.94
N SER A 957 39.80 -13.54 -28.07
CA SER A 957 41.26 -13.75 -28.17
C SER A 957 42.11 -12.82 -27.30
N SER A 958 41.72 -11.54 -27.22
CA SER A 958 42.44 -10.51 -26.48
C SER A 958 42.09 -10.47 -24.99
N THR A 959 43.11 -10.55 -24.12
CA THR A 959 42.97 -10.40 -22.65
C THR A 959 42.31 -9.07 -22.28
N THR A 960 42.59 -8.00 -23.02
CA THR A 960 41.99 -6.68 -22.81
C THR A 960 40.48 -6.71 -23.07
N THR A 961 40.05 -7.37 -24.15
CA THR A 961 38.63 -7.53 -24.48
C THR A 961 37.91 -8.44 -23.47
N ALA A 962 38.58 -9.49 -22.99
CA ALA A 962 38.03 -10.38 -21.96
C ALA A 962 37.84 -9.66 -20.60
N LEU A 963 38.80 -8.82 -20.17
CA LEU A 963 38.65 -8.00 -18.97
C LEU A 963 37.54 -6.94 -19.12
N PHE A 964 37.38 -6.34 -20.30
CA PHE A 964 36.28 -5.43 -20.57
C PHE A 964 34.91 -6.13 -20.48
N ALA A 965 34.79 -7.32 -21.09
CA ALA A 965 33.58 -8.14 -20.99
C ALA A 965 33.27 -8.53 -19.53
N GLN A 966 34.30 -8.79 -18.71
CA GLN A 966 34.15 -8.98 -17.27
C GLN A 966 33.65 -7.73 -16.54
N GLY A 967 34.06 -6.53 -16.97
CA GLY A 967 33.47 -5.27 -16.49
C GLY A 967 31.96 -5.20 -16.75
N ILE A 968 31.52 -5.52 -17.96
CA ILE A 968 30.09 -5.57 -18.34
C ILE A 968 29.34 -6.63 -17.52
N TYR A 969 29.93 -7.81 -17.31
CA TYR A 969 29.39 -8.83 -16.42
C TYR A 969 29.11 -8.27 -15.01
N GLY A 970 30.02 -7.44 -14.48
CA GLY A 970 29.82 -6.70 -13.23
C GLY A 970 28.61 -5.77 -13.26
N VAL A 971 28.44 -4.98 -14.33
CA VAL A 971 27.30 -4.06 -14.50
C VAL A 971 25.98 -4.83 -14.49
N VAL A 972 25.89 -5.94 -15.22
CA VAL A 972 24.69 -6.79 -15.26
C VAL A 972 24.34 -7.29 -13.85
N LYS A 973 25.33 -7.72 -13.06
CA LYS A 973 25.10 -8.16 -11.68
C LYS A 973 24.58 -7.05 -10.78
N VAL A 974 25.12 -5.83 -10.89
CA VAL A 974 24.65 -4.67 -10.11
C VAL A 974 23.21 -4.30 -10.47
N VAL A 975 22.91 -4.16 -11.76
CA VAL A 975 21.56 -3.79 -12.23
C VAL A 975 20.53 -4.85 -11.81
N THR A 976 20.83 -6.13 -12.00
CA THR A 976 19.90 -7.23 -11.65
C THR A 976 19.72 -7.38 -10.14
N CYS A 977 20.75 -7.13 -9.35
CA CYS A 977 20.65 -7.08 -7.89
C CYS A 977 19.75 -5.92 -7.41
N LEU A 978 19.88 -4.72 -8.00
CA LEU A 978 19.00 -3.59 -7.71
C LEU A 978 17.54 -3.91 -8.07
N VAL A 979 17.30 -4.48 -9.26
CA VAL A 979 15.95 -4.91 -9.68
C VAL A 979 15.37 -5.93 -8.70
N PHE A 980 16.17 -6.91 -8.24
CA PHE A 980 15.72 -7.88 -7.26
C PHE A 980 15.33 -7.23 -5.92
N ILE A 981 16.20 -6.39 -5.36
CA ILE A 981 15.97 -5.73 -4.06
C ILE A 981 14.71 -4.86 -4.11
N PHE A 982 14.49 -4.11 -5.19
CA PHE A 982 13.37 -3.17 -5.28
C PHE A 982 12.04 -3.80 -5.72
N PHE A 983 12.05 -4.82 -6.58
CA PHE A 983 10.82 -5.32 -7.21
C PHE A 983 10.48 -6.79 -6.90
N LEU A 984 11.47 -7.66 -6.69
CA LEU A 984 11.24 -9.11 -6.61
C LEU A 984 11.38 -9.74 -5.23
N ALA A 985 12.16 -9.13 -4.32
CA ALA A 985 12.49 -9.72 -3.02
C ALA A 985 11.23 -10.14 -2.21
N ASP A 986 10.19 -9.30 -2.21
CA ASP A 986 8.96 -9.57 -1.45
C ASP A 986 7.77 -10.02 -2.32
N SER A 987 7.87 -9.96 -3.65
CA SER A 987 6.77 -10.31 -4.57
C SER A 987 6.82 -11.78 -5.02
N LEU A 988 7.98 -12.31 -5.43
CA LEU A 988 8.10 -13.59 -6.14
C LEU A 988 7.99 -14.84 -5.22
N GLY A 989 8.29 -14.69 -3.92
CA GLY A 989 8.36 -15.80 -2.95
C GLY A 989 9.65 -16.61 -3.04
N ARG A 990 10.05 -17.27 -1.95
CA ARG A 990 11.40 -17.87 -1.84
C ARG A 990 11.51 -19.14 -2.68
N ARG A 991 10.49 -20.00 -2.63
CA ARG A 991 10.47 -21.27 -3.36
C ARG A 991 10.50 -21.07 -4.88
N LYS A 992 9.62 -20.19 -5.39
CA LYS A 992 9.53 -19.91 -6.83
C LYS A 992 10.81 -19.26 -7.36
N SER A 993 11.44 -18.39 -6.58
CA SER A 993 12.71 -17.77 -6.94
C SER A 993 13.81 -18.82 -7.17
N PHE A 994 13.96 -19.81 -6.27
CA PHE A 994 14.91 -20.90 -6.44
C PHE A 994 14.61 -21.77 -7.68
N MET A 995 13.34 -22.09 -7.93
CA MET A 995 12.94 -22.91 -9.09
C MET A 995 13.22 -22.20 -10.42
N ILE A 996 12.71 -20.98 -10.59
CA ILE A 996 12.84 -20.21 -11.83
C ILE A 996 14.32 -19.88 -12.08
N GLY A 997 15.02 -19.42 -11.05
CA GLY A 997 16.44 -19.10 -11.12
C GLY A 997 17.28 -20.31 -11.52
N GLY A 998 17.08 -21.45 -10.85
CA GLY A 998 17.81 -22.68 -11.16
C GLY A 998 17.54 -23.19 -12.57
N ALA A 999 16.29 -23.11 -13.05
CA ALA A 999 15.92 -23.53 -14.39
C ALA A 999 16.58 -22.66 -15.48
N ILE A 1000 16.57 -21.34 -15.32
CA ILE A 1000 17.25 -20.42 -16.26
C ILE A 1000 18.76 -20.66 -16.24
N GLN A 1001 19.36 -20.79 -15.05
CA GLN A 1001 20.78 -21.06 -14.92
C GLN A 1001 21.18 -22.40 -15.54
N ALA A 1002 20.36 -23.44 -15.38
CA ALA A 1002 20.57 -24.75 -16.00
C ALA A 1002 20.56 -24.63 -17.53
N PHE A 1003 19.56 -23.94 -18.09
CA PHE A 1003 19.46 -23.69 -19.51
C PHE A 1003 20.71 -22.98 -20.06
N CYS A 1004 21.15 -21.90 -19.40
CA CYS A 1004 22.36 -21.17 -19.80
C CYS A 1004 23.62 -22.04 -19.75
N MET A 1005 23.83 -22.80 -18.67
CA MET A 1005 24.99 -23.68 -18.53
C MET A 1005 25.00 -24.83 -19.54
N PHE A 1006 23.84 -25.45 -19.80
CA PHE A 1006 23.74 -26.46 -20.87
C PHE A 1006 24.01 -25.85 -22.24
N PHE A 1007 23.49 -24.66 -22.54
CA PHE A 1007 23.75 -23.97 -23.79
C PHE A 1007 25.25 -23.73 -24.00
N ILE A 1008 25.95 -23.20 -22.98
CA ILE A 1008 27.39 -22.97 -23.04
C ILE A 1008 28.15 -24.30 -23.23
N GLY A 1009 27.76 -25.36 -22.52
CA GLY A 1009 28.33 -26.69 -22.70
C GLY A 1009 28.15 -27.23 -24.13
N PHE A 1010 26.94 -27.09 -24.71
CA PHE A 1010 26.68 -27.49 -26.09
C PHE A 1010 27.48 -26.66 -27.09
N TYR A 1011 27.61 -25.35 -26.88
CA TYR A 1011 28.44 -24.48 -27.71
C TYR A 1011 29.90 -24.91 -27.68
N LEU A 1012 30.48 -25.16 -26.50
CA LEU A 1012 31.87 -25.60 -26.39
C LEU A 1012 32.12 -27.00 -26.96
N ARG A 1013 31.07 -27.81 -27.14
CA ARG A 1013 31.17 -29.16 -27.72
C ARG A 1013 30.99 -29.20 -29.23
N PHE A 1014 30.07 -28.40 -29.76
CA PHE A 1014 29.61 -28.45 -31.16
C PHE A 1014 29.84 -27.16 -31.94
N GLY A 1015 30.22 -26.08 -31.26
CA GLY A 1015 30.49 -24.79 -31.87
C GLY A 1015 31.76 -24.82 -32.72
N PRO A 1016 31.89 -23.87 -33.67
CA PRO A 1016 33.12 -23.69 -34.43
C PRO A 1016 34.29 -23.40 -33.49
N GLU A 1017 35.45 -23.98 -33.78
CA GLU A 1017 36.68 -23.66 -33.05
C GLU A 1017 36.94 -22.14 -33.12
N PRO A 1018 37.44 -21.51 -32.04
CA PRO A 1018 37.73 -20.07 -32.04
C PRO A 1018 38.66 -19.73 -33.22
N GLY A 1019 38.11 -19.03 -34.22
CA GLY A 1019 38.88 -18.60 -35.39
C GLY A 1019 39.94 -17.58 -35.00
N GLU A 1020 41.00 -17.49 -35.79
CA GLU A 1020 42.16 -16.61 -35.60
C GLU A 1020 41.82 -15.09 -35.62
N ASN A 1021 40.57 -14.73 -35.91
CA ASN A 1021 40.08 -13.35 -36.02
C ASN A 1021 39.33 -12.91 -34.75
N ASP A 1022 39.56 -11.67 -34.30
CA ASP A 1022 39.00 -11.02 -33.09
C ASP A 1022 37.45 -10.90 -33.04
N HIS A 1023 36.72 -11.51 -33.98
CA HIS A 1023 35.26 -11.50 -34.03
C HIS A 1023 34.70 -12.88 -33.67
N PRO A 1024 34.08 -13.04 -32.49
CA PRO A 1024 33.47 -14.31 -32.12
C PRO A 1024 32.34 -14.65 -33.12
N PRO A 1025 32.19 -15.93 -33.49
CA PRO A 1025 31.10 -16.37 -34.34
C PRO A 1025 29.75 -16.03 -33.69
N PRO A 1026 28.64 -15.93 -34.45
CA PRO A 1026 27.33 -15.59 -33.87
C PRO A 1026 26.93 -16.49 -32.69
N ALA A 1027 27.32 -17.76 -32.73
CA ALA A 1027 27.12 -18.71 -31.64
C ALA A 1027 27.95 -18.38 -30.38
N GLY A 1028 29.16 -17.81 -30.53
CA GLY A 1028 29.98 -17.33 -29.42
C GLY A 1028 29.42 -16.07 -28.77
N ILE A 1029 28.85 -15.16 -29.57
CA ILE A 1029 28.11 -13.99 -29.05
C ILE A 1029 26.90 -14.46 -28.22
N ALA A 1030 26.16 -15.46 -28.70
CA ALA A 1030 25.06 -16.05 -27.96
C ALA A 1030 25.54 -16.71 -26.65
N ALA A 1031 26.67 -17.43 -26.66
CA ALA A 1031 27.24 -18.03 -25.46
C ALA A 1031 27.68 -16.97 -24.43
N LEU A 1032 28.28 -15.86 -24.87
CA LEU A 1032 28.60 -14.71 -24.01
C LEU A 1032 27.34 -14.10 -23.39
N ALA A 1033 26.28 -13.91 -24.19
CA ALA A 1033 24.99 -13.43 -23.68
C ALA A 1033 24.40 -14.39 -22.63
N MET A 1034 24.54 -15.71 -22.81
CA MET A 1034 24.08 -16.70 -21.83
C MET A 1034 24.84 -16.62 -20.50
N VAL A 1035 26.13 -16.24 -20.50
CA VAL A 1035 26.87 -15.99 -19.26
C VAL A 1035 26.28 -14.79 -18.50
N TYR A 1036 25.87 -13.73 -19.21
CA TYR A 1036 25.21 -12.57 -18.60
C TYR A 1036 23.80 -12.91 -18.08
N ILE A 1037 23.02 -13.68 -18.83
CA ILE A 1037 21.69 -14.14 -18.39
C ILE A 1037 21.80 -15.07 -17.17
N PHE A 1038 22.81 -15.95 -17.15
CA PHE A 1038 23.12 -16.77 -15.98
C PHE A 1038 23.40 -15.89 -14.75
N ALA A 1039 24.21 -14.84 -14.90
CA ALA A 1039 24.52 -13.90 -13.83
C ALA A 1039 23.26 -13.18 -13.32
N ALA A 1040 22.41 -12.71 -14.23
CA ALA A 1040 21.16 -12.06 -13.91
C ALA A 1040 20.23 -12.99 -13.12
N ALA A 1041 20.05 -14.22 -13.60
CA ALA A 1041 19.23 -15.23 -12.94
C ALA A 1041 19.75 -15.54 -11.53
N PHE A 1042 21.07 -15.70 -11.34
CA PHE A 1042 21.65 -15.95 -10.02
C PHE A 1042 21.38 -14.79 -9.04
N ASN A 1043 21.57 -13.54 -9.46
CA ASN A 1043 21.35 -12.36 -8.60
C ASN A 1043 19.88 -12.12 -8.28
N MET A 1044 18.96 -12.60 -9.11
CA MET A 1044 17.51 -12.53 -8.86
C MET A 1044 16.96 -13.75 -8.10
N SER A 1045 17.79 -14.73 -7.77
CA SER A 1045 17.36 -15.98 -7.13
C SER A 1045 18.37 -16.46 -6.07
N TRP A 1046 19.17 -17.47 -6.39
CA TRP A 1046 20.02 -18.21 -5.46
C TRP A 1046 21.06 -17.36 -4.73
N GLY A 1047 21.50 -16.24 -5.31
CA GLY A 1047 22.39 -15.29 -4.65
C GLY A 1047 21.79 -14.74 -3.36
N PRO A 1048 20.84 -13.78 -3.42
CA PRO A 1048 20.26 -13.18 -2.23
C PRO A 1048 19.27 -14.10 -1.49
N VAL A 1049 18.49 -14.91 -2.20
CA VAL A 1049 17.42 -15.72 -1.59
C VAL A 1049 17.98 -16.81 -0.68
N SER A 1050 19.16 -17.38 -0.98
CA SER A 1050 19.79 -18.39 -0.13
C SER A 1050 20.11 -17.85 1.27
N TRP A 1051 20.69 -16.65 1.36
CA TRP A 1051 21.02 -16.01 2.64
C TRP A 1051 19.79 -15.58 3.43
N ILE A 1052 18.76 -15.07 2.75
CA ILE A 1052 17.46 -14.75 3.37
C ILE A 1052 16.88 -16.03 3.97
N TYR A 1053 16.80 -17.10 3.19
CA TYR A 1053 16.17 -18.35 3.61
C TYR A 1053 16.89 -19.00 4.81
N VAL A 1054 18.23 -19.03 4.80
CA VAL A 1054 19.05 -19.54 5.92
C VAL A 1054 18.81 -18.79 7.23
N SER A 1055 18.46 -17.51 7.16
CA SER A 1055 18.16 -16.69 8.34
C SER A 1055 16.73 -16.89 8.88
N GLU A 1056 15.79 -17.31 8.03
CA GLU A 1056 14.36 -17.46 8.33
C GLU A 1056 14.01 -18.83 8.93
N ILE A 1057 14.63 -19.94 8.48
CA ILE A 1057 14.33 -21.31 8.92
C ILE A 1057 14.60 -21.61 10.42
N PRO A 1058 15.75 -21.24 11.01
CA PRO A 1058 16.14 -21.74 12.34
C PRO A 1058 15.29 -21.13 13.46
N THR A 1059 15.15 -21.88 14.57
CA THR A 1059 14.53 -21.37 15.82
C THR A 1059 15.30 -20.15 16.31
N ASN A 1060 14.66 -19.25 17.05
CA ASN A 1060 15.32 -18.06 17.63
C ASN A 1060 16.60 -18.44 18.40
N ARG A 1061 16.56 -19.55 19.14
CA ARG A 1061 17.69 -20.12 19.90
C ARG A 1061 18.87 -20.58 19.03
N LEU A 1062 18.60 -21.21 17.88
CA LEU A 1062 19.64 -21.79 17.01
C LEU A 1062 20.01 -20.90 15.82
N ARG A 1063 19.39 -19.72 15.66
CA ARG A 1063 19.56 -18.86 14.48
C ARG A 1063 21.00 -18.41 14.26
N ALA A 1064 21.65 -17.87 15.30
CA ALA A 1064 23.04 -17.43 15.20
C ALA A 1064 23.99 -18.59 14.82
N TYR A 1065 23.81 -19.76 15.44
CA TYR A 1065 24.56 -20.96 15.12
C TYR A 1065 24.33 -21.42 13.66
N ASN A 1066 23.07 -21.43 13.21
CA ASN A 1066 22.71 -21.86 11.86
C ASN A 1066 23.30 -20.94 10.77
N VAL A 1067 23.30 -19.62 11.00
CA VAL A 1067 23.94 -18.65 10.08
C VAL A 1067 25.47 -18.83 10.05
N ALA A 1068 26.10 -19.10 11.20
CA ALA A 1068 27.53 -19.41 11.24
C ALA A 1068 27.85 -20.73 10.51
N LEU A 1069 27.02 -21.77 10.70
CA LEU A 1069 27.13 -23.05 9.98
C LEU A 1069 26.97 -22.85 8.46
N ALA A 1070 26.05 -21.99 8.05
CA ALA A 1070 25.87 -21.62 6.65
C ALA A 1070 27.11 -20.94 6.07
N SER A 1071 27.67 -19.95 6.76
CA SER A 1071 28.89 -19.27 6.31
C SER A 1071 30.08 -20.23 6.21
N PHE A 1072 30.27 -21.08 7.21
CA PHE A 1072 31.29 -22.13 7.15
C PHE A 1072 31.09 -23.06 5.93
N THR A 1073 29.87 -23.55 5.73
CA THR A 1073 29.51 -24.43 4.61
C THR A 1073 29.72 -23.73 3.26
N HIS A 1074 29.39 -22.45 3.17
CA HIS A 1074 29.59 -21.61 2.00
C HIS A 1074 31.07 -21.58 1.61
N TRP A 1075 31.94 -21.25 2.56
CA TRP A 1075 33.38 -21.13 2.30
C TRP A 1075 34.04 -22.47 1.97
N VAL A 1076 33.62 -23.56 2.61
CA VAL A 1076 34.09 -24.93 2.28
C VAL A 1076 33.76 -25.29 0.83
N HIS A 1077 32.52 -25.08 0.40
CA HIS A 1077 32.12 -25.43 -0.96
C HIS A 1077 32.64 -24.44 -2.01
N ASN A 1078 32.78 -23.16 -1.64
CA ASN A 1078 33.43 -22.17 -2.49
C ASN A 1078 34.90 -22.54 -2.75
N LEU A 1079 35.61 -23.04 -1.74
CA LEU A 1079 36.96 -23.59 -1.89
C LEU A 1079 36.97 -24.78 -2.85
N ALA A 1080 36.07 -25.75 -2.66
CA ALA A 1080 36.00 -26.95 -3.49
C ALA A 1080 35.75 -26.62 -4.98
N VAL A 1081 34.77 -25.74 -5.26
CA VAL A 1081 34.44 -25.32 -6.64
C VAL A 1081 35.59 -24.51 -7.24
N SER A 1082 36.16 -23.55 -6.50
CA SER A 1082 37.25 -22.71 -7.01
C SER A 1082 38.52 -23.51 -7.29
N LYS A 1083 38.82 -24.54 -6.48
CA LYS A 1083 39.99 -25.41 -6.69
C LYS A 1083 39.81 -26.33 -7.90
N SER A 1084 38.62 -26.88 -8.09
CA SER A 1084 38.34 -27.85 -9.16
C SER A 1084 38.16 -27.19 -10.53
N THR A 1085 37.64 -25.96 -10.58
CA THR A 1085 37.32 -25.24 -11.82
C THR A 1085 38.48 -25.18 -12.84
N PRO A 1086 39.69 -24.70 -12.51
CA PRO A 1086 40.75 -24.55 -13.51
C PRO A 1086 41.20 -25.90 -14.08
N VAL A 1087 41.15 -26.98 -13.28
CA VAL A 1087 41.47 -28.35 -13.73
C VAL A 1087 40.36 -28.89 -14.65
N MET A 1088 39.10 -28.62 -14.32
CA MET A 1088 37.95 -29.01 -15.15
C MET A 1088 37.96 -28.29 -16.51
N LEU A 1089 38.28 -26.99 -16.52
CA LEU A 1089 38.38 -26.21 -17.75
C LEU A 1089 39.56 -26.64 -18.63
N LEU A 1090 40.66 -27.11 -18.05
CA LEU A 1090 41.82 -27.55 -18.83
C LEU A 1090 41.57 -28.86 -19.62
N HIS A 1091 40.95 -29.86 -19.01
CA HIS A 1091 40.80 -31.18 -19.64
C HIS A 1091 39.60 -31.26 -20.60
N ASP A 1092 38.42 -30.86 -20.14
CA ASP A 1092 37.17 -30.97 -20.90
C ASP A 1092 36.24 -29.78 -20.56
N PRO A 1093 36.43 -28.59 -21.19
CA PRO A 1093 35.68 -27.38 -20.87
C PRO A 1093 34.16 -27.61 -20.91
N TYR A 1094 33.64 -28.23 -21.98
CA TYR A 1094 32.20 -28.47 -22.15
C TYR A 1094 31.59 -29.36 -21.04
N ARG A 1095 32.36 -30.32 -20.51
CA ARG A 1095 31.89 -31.19 -19.42
C ARG A 1095 31.75 -30.43 -18.10
N ALA A 1096 32.61 -29.44 -17.86
CA ALA A 1096 32.51 -28.59 -16.69
C ALA A 1096 31.15 -27.88 -16.64
N TYR A 1097 30.73 -27.29 -17.77
CA TYR A 1097 29.42 -26.62 -17.88
C TYR A 1097 28.25 -27.60 -17.80
N PHE A 1098 28.38 -28.83 -18.31
CA PHE A 1098 27.35 -29.86 -18.10
C PHE A 1098 27.23 -30.31 -16.66
N ILE A 1099 28.32 -30.38 -15.90
CA ILE A 1099 28.29 -30.66 -14.46
C ILE A 1099 27.53 -29.53 -13.74
N PHE A 1100 27.92 -28.27 -13.96
CA PHE A 1100 27.23 -27.13 -13.34
C PHE A 1100 25.77 -27.03 -13.79
N GLY A 1101 25.47 -27.26 -15.07
CA GLY A 1101 24.11 -27.30 -15.61
C GLY A 1101 23.25 -28.41 -14.98
N SER A 1102 23.83 -29.58 -14.73
CA SER A 1102 23.15 -30.70 -14.06
C SER A 1102 22.85 -30.38 -12.60
N PHE A 1103 23.78 -29.74 -11.88
CA PHE A 1103 23.52 -29.24 -10.53
C PHE A 1103 22.43 -28.16 -10.53
N ASN A 1104 22.47 -27.23 -11.48
CA ASN A 1104 21.44 -26.18 -11.65
C ASN A 1104 20.05 -26.76 -11.97
N PHE A 1105 19.98 -27.81 -12.76
CA PHE A 1105 18.73 -28.51 -13.03
C PHE A 1105 18.24 -29.25 -11.78
N PHE A 1106 19.14 -30.01 -11.14
CA PHE A 1106 18.83 -30.75 -9.92
C PHE A 1106 18.33 -29.81 -8.81
N MET A 1107 18.97 -28.67 -8.59
CA MET A 1107 18.54 -27.71 -7.57
C MET A 1107 17.21 -27.04 -7.92
N ALA A 1108 16.91 -26.80 -9.21
CA ALA A 1108 15.61 -26.31 -9.63
C ALA A 1108 14.48 -27.31 -9.31
N VAL A 1109 14.75 -28.61 -9.48
CA VAL A 1109 13.82 -29.69 -9.12
C VAL A 1109 13.71 -29.82 -7.60
N VAL A 1110 14.83 -29.82 -6.88
CA VAL A 1110 14.87 -29.93 -5.41
C VAL A 1110 14.14 -28.76 -4.75
N ALA A 1111 14.21 -27.56 -5.35
CA ALA A 1111 13.51 -26.38 -4.87
C ALA A 1111 12.00 -26.58 -4.76
N TYR A 1112 11.39 -27.54 -5.47
CA TYR A 1112 9.97 -27.86 -5.31
C TYR A 1112 9.61 -28.34 -3.89
N TRP A 1113 10.50 -29.11 -3.24
CA TRP A 1113 10.28 -29.65 -1.89
C TRP A 1113 10.74 -28.72 -0.77
N ILE A 1114 11.36 -27.58 -1.11
CA ILE A 1114 11.75 -26.58 -0.12
C ILE A 1114 10.48 -25.88 0.39
N PRO A 1115 10.24 -25.80 1.72
CA PRO A 1115 9.07 -25.13 2.25
C PRO A 1115 9.11 -23.62 1.95
N GLU A 1116 7.95 -23.05 1.63
CA GLU A 1116 7.81 -21.61 1.41
C GLU A 1116 7.85 -20.87 2.76
N THR A 1117 8.71 -19.87 2.87
CA THR A 1117 8.87 -19.05 4.09
C THR A 1117 8.25 -17.66 3.94
N LYS A 1118 7.83 -17.27 2.73
CA LYS A 1118 7.21 -15.96 2.47
C LYS A 1118 5.96 -15.75 3.34
N GLY A 1119 5.95 -14.67 4.11
CA GLY A 1119 4.79 -14.21 4.87
C GLY A 1119 4.51 -14.98 6.16
N ILE A 1120 5.40 -15.90 6.56
CA ILE A 1120 5.32 -16.63 7.83
C ILE A 1120 6.18 -15.89 8.85
N SER A 1121 5.62 -15.59 10.03
CA SER A 1121 6.39 -14.95 11.10
C SER A 1121 7.50 -15.89 11.61
N LEU A 1122 8.64 -15.30 12.00
CA LEU A 1122 9.82 -16.05 12.45
C LEU A 1122 9.53 -16.92 13.69
N GLU A 1123 8.55 -16.52 14.50
CA GLU A 1123 8.12 -17.22 15.72
C GLU A 1123 7.27 -18.46 15.39
N ARG A 1124 6.55 -18.45 14.26
CA ARG A 1124 5.70 -19.56 13.79
C ARG A 1124 6.42 -20.52 12.84
N MET A 1125 7.71 -20.31 12.57
CA MET A 1125 8.51 -21.23 11.74
C MET A 1125 8.55 -22.65 12.33
N ASP A 1126 8.31 -22.78 13.63
CA ASP A 1126 8.17 -24.04 14.38
C ASP A 1126 6.97 -24.90 13.94
N GLU A 1127 5.95 -24.31 13.33
CA GLU A 1127 4.82 -25.02 12.73
C GLU A 1127 5.18 -25.68 11.41
N VAL A 1128 5.94 -25.00 10.55
CA VAL A 1128 6.36 -25.50 9.23
C VAL A 1128 7.20 -26.77 9.35
N PHE A 1129 7.93 -26.91 10.47
CA PHE A 1129 8.80 -28.06 10.75
C PHE A 1129 8.24 -29.01 11.82
N GLY A 1130 7.01 -28.81 12.29
CA GLY A 1130 6.22 -29.77 13.06
C GLY A 1130 6.57 -29.91 14.55
N ILE A 1131 7.04 -28.84 15.21
CA ILE A 1131 7.47 -28.86 16.63
C ILE A 1131 6.34 -28.45 17.58
N ALA A 1132 5.53 -27.47 17.18
CA ALA A 1132 4.41 -26.97 17.97
C ALA A 1132 3.21 -26.70 17.07
N ASP A 1133 2.03 -27.16 17.50
CA ASP A 1133 0.76 -26.91 16.83
C ASP A 1133 0.11 -25.66 17.43
N PHE A 1134 0.45 -24.49 16.91
CA PHE A 1134 -0.26 -23.23 17.22
C PHE A 1134 -1.50 -23.04 16.31
N SER A 1135 -2.09 -24.12 15.76
CA SER A 1135 -3.33 -24.04 14.95
C SER A 1135 -4.51 -23.37 15.66
N LYS A 1136 -4.40 -23.07 16.96
CA LYS A 1136 -5.38 -22.34 17.77
C LYS A 1136 -5.09 -20.83 17.92
N VAL A 1137 -3.95 -20.33 17.49
CA VAL A 1137 -3.59 -18.90 17.61
C VAL A 1137 -3.44 -18.33 16.21
N GLU A 1138 -4.32 -17.40 15.85
CA GLU A 1138 -4.35 -16.78 14.53
C GLU A 1138 -3.13 -15.86 14.35
N ASP A 1139 -2.50 -15.91 13.18
CA ASP A 1139 -1.29 -15.14 12.86
C ASP A 1139 -1.66 -13.66 12.82
N VAL A 1140 -0.90 -12.71 13.33
CA VAL A 1140 -1.28 -11.29 13.17
C VAL A 1140 -1.14 -10.86 11.70
N GLY A 1141 -0.17 -11.42 10.96
CA GLY A 1141 0.04 -11.13 9.54
C GLY A 1141 -0.92 -11.89 8.62
N ILE A 1142 -1.21 -13.17 8.92
CA ILE A 1142 -2.24 -13.94 8.20
C ILE A 1142 -3.64 -13.51 8.64
N ALA A 1143 -3.92 -13.15 9.89
CA ALA A 1143 -5.20 -12.55 10.29
C ALA A 1143 -5.37 -11.15 9.69
N ALA A 1144 -4.33 -10.34 9.53
CA ALA A 1144 -4.44 -9.06 8.81
C ALA A 1144 -4.65 -9.27 7.31
N SER A 1145 -3.95 -10.22 6.67
CA SER A 1145 -4.12 -10.50 5.23
C SER A 1145 -5.33 -11.39 4.92
N ARG A 1146 -5.82 -12.16 5.89
CA ARG A 1146 -7.08 -12.91 5.86
C ARG A 1146 -8.24 -12.01 6.24
N ALA A 1147 -8.12 -11.04 7.15
CA ALA A 1147 -9.10 -9.97 7.31
C ALA A 1147 -9.20 -9.19 6.00
N LYS A 1148 -8.07 -8.83 5.39
CA LYS A 1148 -8.06 -8.15 4.10
C LYS A 1148 -8.56 -9.01 2.93
N ARG A 1149 -8.27 -10.32 2.90
CA ARG A 1149 -8.83 -11.24 1.90
C ARG A 1149 -10.27 -11.64 2.18
N ILE A 1150 -10.71 -11.67 3.43
CA ILE A 1150 -12.11 -11.87 3.80
C ILE A 1150 -12.88 -10.59 3.45
N ASP A 1151 -12.28 -9.40 3.60
CA ASP A 1151 -12.85 -8.16 3.08
C ASP A 1151 -12.88 -8.16 1.55
N ASP A 1152 -11.82 -8.58 0.86
CA ASP A 1152 -11.78 -8.61 -0.62
C ASP A 1152 -12.63 -9.76 -1.23
N GLU A 1153 -12.65 -10.97 -0.64
CA GLU A 1153 -13.48 -12.11 -1.07
C GLU A 1153 -14.93 -11.96 -0.60
N ASN A 1154 -15.25 -11.32 0.55
CA ASN A 1154 -16.63 -10.93 0.84
C ASN A 1154 -17.09 -9.79 -0.07
N VAL A 1155 -16.18 -8.97 -0.62
CA VAL A 1155 -16.52 -7.99 -1.66
C VAL A 1155 -16.78 -8.66 -3.02
N GLU A 1156 -16.20 -9.84 -3.30
CA GLU A 1156 -16.50 -10.63 -4.52
C GLU A 1156 -17.65 -11.65 -4.35
N ASP A 1157 -17.83 -12.31 -3.19
CA ASP A 1157 -18.91 -13.30 -2.99
C ASP A 1157 -20.24 -12.68 -2.49
N VAL A 1158 -20.23 -11.47 -1.92
CA VAL A 1158 -21.48 -10.72 -1.66
C VAL A 1158 -22.02 -10.08 -2.95
N GLN A 1159 -21.32 -10.22 -4.09
CA GLN A 1159 -21.88 -9.97 -5.41
C GLN A 1159 -22.76 -11.10 -5.96
N THR A 1160 -22.97 -12.23 -5.24
CA THR A 1160 -23.91 -13.26 -5.73
C THR A 1160 -24.92 -13.89 -4.78
N ASP A 1161 -24.99 -13.58 -3.48
CA ASP A 1161 -26.14 -14.09 -2.68
C ASP A 1161 -26.59 -13.15 -1.56
N ARG A 1162 -27.78 -12.55 -1.76
CA ARG A 1162 -28.58 -12.01 -0.65
C ARG A 1162 -29.09 -13.18 0.21
N PRO A 1163 -29.14 -13.03 1.53
CA PRO A 1163 -29.56 -14.09 2.44
C PRO A 1163 -31.09 -14.26 2.43
N ALA A 1164 -31.53 -15.51 2.46
CA ALA A 1164 -32.81 -15.82 3.10
C ALA A 1164 -32.65 -15.59 4.61
N LYS A 1165 -33.53 -14.74 5.13
CA LYS A 1165 -33.69 -14.35 6.54
C LYS A 1165 -33.57 -15.53 7.52
N SER A 1166 -32.79 -15.35 8.58
CA SER A 1166 -33.38 -14.96 9.87
C SER A 1166 -32.91 -13.56 10.19
#